data_AF-A0A7C7WTX4-F1
#
_entry.id   AF-A0A7C7WTX4-F1
#
_cell.length_a   1.000
_cell.length_b   1.000
_cell.length_c   1.000
_cell.angle_alpha   90.00
_cell.angle_beta   90.00
_cell.angle_gamma   90.00
#
_symmetry.space_group_name_H-M   'P 1'
#
loop_
_entity.id
_entity.type
_entity.pdbx_description
1 polymer ?
#
loop_
_entity_poly.entity_id
_entity_poly.type
_entity_poly.pdbx_seq_one_letter_code
_entity_poly.pdbx_strand_id
1 'polypeptide(L)'
;MPDAKSRSWTKTLLACFLTAAAVSLAIAIFTGESESDSRPDTQPLRFAEYGGVVDWWSPIPTEVKTASLSTESGSNIARSDYAGPDACAKCHSREYDMWSEHPHRWMNARATEETVRADFESLASLTYLKGKATFYREDDGYRMKLERDGVRRIYTVTQTIGSRFFQYCVGHQLEGPEPSEHACYTVDHVLPFGYWLDRKEWVPTVHVHWAELHGEAVDEEDLPSEQRHDPFALPHERFSYTMYYQCNQCHTTMPFGDLMVRNPALIGRHSPVAVHFSVPDYLAANHKEIDQLAGKKTSELSDQEISDILSLAQKWDAREEAVTLGISCESCHLGAKEHAIGAAKRPHFFPRSPDLYPYTPNNETGKQDYGRSHANVNWACGRCHSGNRRLLAGGMSTWNSTEYTDAMRGSCYSELTCIDCHNPHQATGPKWTVPANQSDSVCLRCHDQFESPLARQAHTHHSPDTMGSHCMDCHMPRLNEGLQDVVRTHMIFSPTQPQMIEANQPNACNMCHVDKPIDWTLGRLSEWYGREYDTAKIAASDGLPNAAAGISWLHSSDQSVRLIALDALARRQSHWALPHMLKALDDPFIINRQFARISIEELLDVQLSDHGYHFYMTAEERIEPLGKLRQLLLPENSADGTSPMP
;
A
#
# COMPACT_ATOMS: atom_id res chain seq x y z
N MET A 1 -11.80 56.59 -8.24
CA MET A 1 -11.41 57.74 -7.39
C MET A 1 -12.65 58.25 -6.69
N PRO A 2 -12.58 58.74 -5.44
CA PRO A 2 -11.53 58.61 -4.41
C PRO A 2 -12.15 58.04 -3.08
N ASP A 3 -11.54 57.93 -1.91
CA ASP A 3 -10.13 57.71 -1.52
C ASP A 3 -10.01 57.00 -0.15
N ALA A 4 -8.88 56.30 -0.01
CA ALA A 4 -7.94 56.18 1.10
C ALA A 4 -8.25 56.56 2.59
N LYS A 5 -7.90 55.60 3.47
CA LYS A 5 -6.98 55.70 4.63
C LYS A 5 -7.24 56.71 5.78
N SER A 6 -7.46 56.17 7.00
CA SER A 6 -6.42 55.98 8.04
C SER A 6 -6.86 56.26 9.49
N ARG A 7 -6.23 55.54 10.45
CA ARG A 7 -6.20 55.82 11.92
C ARG A 7 -7.57 55.61 12.62
N SER A 8 -7.68 55.22 13.89
CA SER A 8 -6.67 55.08 14.95
C SER A 8 -7.16 54.22 16.14
N TRP A 9 -6.28 53.33 16.64
CA TRP A 9 -6.05 52.96 18.06
C TRP A 9 -7.15 52.28 18.91
N THR A 10 -6.81 51.08 19.41
CA THR A 10 -7.00 50.70 20.84
C THR A 10 -5.96 49.65 21.26
N LYS A 11 -5.27 49.89 22.39
CA LYS A 11 -4.65 48.87 23.26
C LYS A 11 -5.71 48.55 24.35
N THR A 12 -5.76 47.43 25.09
CA THR A 12 -4.74 46.52 25.66
C THR A 12 -5.47 45.20 25.99
N LEU A 13 -4.96 43.99 25.70
CA LEU A 13 -4.10 43.12 26.54
C LEU A 13 -3.59 41.98 25.63
N LEU A 14 -2.28 41.87 25.36
CA LEU A 14 -1.32 40.94 25.99
C LEU A 14 -1.79 39.45 25.99
N ALA A 15 -1.08 38.47 25.41
CA ALA A 15 0.32 38.48 24.93
C ALA A 15 0.64 37.43 23.82
N CYS A 16 1.87 37.53 23.29
CA CYS A 16 2.67 36.53 22.57
C CYS A 16 2.43 36.23 21.06
N PHE A 17 3.16 36.98 20.23
CA PHE A 17 3.80 36.65 18.92
C PHE A 17 4.68 37.89 18.54
N LEU A 18 5.86 37.86 17.89
CA LEU A 18 6.78 36.80 17.39
C LEU A 18 8.25 37.33 17.36
N THR A 19 9.22 36.46 17.67
CA THR A 19 10.61 36.33 17.10
C THR A 19 11.74 37.37 17.19
N ALA A 20 12.96 36.79 17.28
CA ALA A 20 14.31 37.25 16.90
C ALA A 20 15.07 38.16 17.90
N ALA A 21 16.32 37.88 18.32
CA ALA A 21 17.25 36.78 18.00
C ALA A 21 18.17 36.47 19.23
N ALA A 22 19.14 35.56 19.10
CA ALA A 22 20.07 35.07 20.16
C ALA A 22 19.43 34.24 21.29
N VAL A 23 18.12 34.35 21.46
CA VAL A 23 17.23 33.45 22.19
C VAL A 23 16.99 32.13 21.41
N SER A 24 18.03 31.60 20.72
CA SER A 24 17.91 30.44 19.78
C SER A 24 18.97 29.28 19.81
N LEU A 25 19.50 28.80 20.96
CA LEU A 25 20.37 27.57 21.03
C LEU A 25 20.26 26.50 22.19
N ALA A 26 19.23 26.42 23.07
CA ALA A 26 19.01 25.23 23.98
C ALA A 26 17.56 25.05 24.57
N ILE A 27 17.26 25.52 25.79
CA ILE A 27 15.99 26.26 26.05
C ILE A 27 16.32 27.75 26.13
N ALA A 28 17.51 28.11 25.67
CA ALA A 28 17.62 29.22 24.76
C ALA A 28 17.14 28.87 23.34
N ILE A 29 16.41 27.78 23.00
CA ILE A 29 15.96 27.49 21.62
C ILE A 29 14.49 27.93 21.45
N PHE A 30 14.28 29.24 21.60
CA PHE A 30 13.35 29.87 22.54
C PHE A 30 13.84 29.87 24.01
N THR A 31 14.57 30.95 24.38
CA THR A 31 14.65 31.70 25.68
C THR A 31 15.74 31.44 26.74
N GLY A 32 16.98 31.90 26.53
CA GLY A 32 17.98 31.73 27.59
C GLY A 32 19.32 32.45 27.44
N GLU A 33 20.07 32.32 28.52
CA GLU A 33 21.43 32.78 28.76
C GLU A 33 22.21 31.62 29.39
N SER A 34 23.52 31.61 29.21
CA SER A 34 24.44 30.53 29.59
C SER A 34 25.17 30.81 30.89
N GLU A 35 25.75 29.78 31.52
CA GLU A 35 27.19 29.82 31.85
C GLU A 35 27.80 28.43 32.13
N SER A 36 29.05 28.24 31.68
CA SER A 36 29.97 27.10 31.94
C SER A 36 29.59 25.69 31.44
N ASP A 37 30.52 24.82 31.05
CA ASP A 37 31.84 24.98 30.41
C ASP A 37 32.13 23.69 29.61
N SER A 38 33.02 23.73 28.61
CA SER A 38 33.45 22.62 27.74
C SER A 38 32.41 22.01 26.78
N ARG A 39 32.21 22.62 25.60
CA ARG A 39 31.86 21.88 24.38
C ARG A 39 33.16 21.51 23.63
N PRO A 40 33.51 20.22 23.50
CA PRO A 40 34.46 19.79 22.49
C PRO A 40 33.78 19.65 21.12
N ASP A 41 34.60 19.84 20.09
CA ASP A 41 34.31 19.79 18.65
C ASP A 41 33.46 20.92 18.03
N THR A 42 33.94 21.42 16.90
CA THR A 42 33.50 22.68 16.26
C THR A 42 32.65 22.47 15.00
N GLN A 43 32.24 21.24 14.73
CA GLN A 43 31.39 20.90 13.59
C GLN A 43 29.89 21.08 13.91
N PRO A 44 29.06 21.49 12.94
CA PRO A 44 27.61 21.48 13.10
C PRO A 44 27.10 20.05 13.30
N LEU A 45 26.05 19.90 14.11
CA LEU A 45 25.36 18.61 14.26
C LEU A 45 24.70 18.21 12.94
N ARG A 46 25.01 17.01 12.46
CA ARG A 46 24.40 16.43 11.25
C ARG A 46 23.35 15.41 11.66
N PHE A 47 22.09 15.74 11.39
CA PHE A 47 20.95 14.86 11.61
C PHE A 47 19.84 15.15 10.60
N ALA A 48 18.91 14.21 10.45
CA ALA A 48 17.70 14.36 9.65
C ALA A 48 16.48 13.78 10.38
N GLU A 49 15.32 14.41 10.23
CA GLU A 49 14.07 14.00 10.86
C GLU A 49 13.12 13.36 9.84
N TYR A 50 12.59 12.19 10.20
CA TYR A 50 11.77 11.32 9.35
C TYR A 50 10.45 10.97 10.05
N GLY A 51 9.80 11.98 10.62
CA GLY A 51 8.64 11.79 11.49
C GLY A 51 9.08 11.28 12.86
N GLY A 52 8.79 10.01 13.17
CA GLY A 52 9.15 9.38 14.44
C GLY A 52 10.57 8.81 14.51
N VAL A 53 11.43 9.04 13.51
CA VAL A 53 12.85 8.66 13.54
C VAL A 53 13.71 9.91 13.30
N VAL A 54 14.80 10.04 14.06
CA VAL A 54 15.80 11.08 13.89
C VAL A 54 17.17 10.42 13.72
N ASP A 55 17.69 10.46 12.50
CA ASP A 55 18.98 9.86 12.16
C ASP A 55 20.09 10.84 12.45
N TRP A 56 21.08 10.42 13.25
CA TRP A 56 22.25 11.21 13.59
C TRP A 56 23.49 10.68 12.89
N TRP A 57 24.18 11.56 12.17
CA TRP A 57 25.48 11.32 11.52
C TRP A 57 26.64 11.99 12.26
N SER A 58 26.34 12.93 13.15
CA SER A 58 27.23 13.36 14.24
C SER A 58 26.89 12.60 15.53
N PRO A 59 27.79 12.53 16.53
CA PRO A 59 27.47 11.95 17.83
C PRO A 59 26.22 12.60 18.46
N ILE A 60 25.27 11.77 18.91
CA ILE A 60 24.03 12.25 19.55
C ILE A 60 24.39 13.06 20.81
N PRO A 61 23.90 14.32 20.96
CA PRO A 61 24.22 15.18 22.10
C PRO A 61 23.87 14.56 23.44
N THR A 62 24.70 14.82 24.46
CA THR A 62 24.50 14.31 25.82
C THR A 62 23.14 14.69 26.37
N GLU A 63 22.65 15.90 26.09
CA GLU A 63 21.35 16.41 26.51
C GLU A 63 20.21 15.58 25.90
N VAL A 64 20.31 15.21 24.63
CA VAL A 64 19.35 14.34 23.94
C VAL A 64 19.38 12.93 24.55
N LYS A 65 20.57 12.37 24.79
CA LYS A 65 20.72 11.07 25.46
C LYS A 65 20.14 11.07 26.88
N THR A 66 20.32 12.15 27.64
CA THR A 66 19.79 12.33 29.00
C THR A 66 18.28 12.55 29.04
N ALA A 67 17.70 13.21 28.02
CA ALA A 67 16.26 13.41 27.88
C ALA A 67 15.53 12.18 27.29
N SER A 68 16.27 11.20 26.76
CA SER A 68 15.74 9.96 26.19
C SER A 68 15.72 8.82 27.20
N LEU A 69 14.95 7.78 26.90
CA LEU A 69 14.95 6.53 27.66
C LEU A 69 16.18 5.68 27.31
N SER A 70 16.76 5.04 28.32
CA SER A 70 17.72 3.97 28.11
C SER A 70 17.00 2.73 27.58
N THR A 71 17.52 2.15 26.51
CA THR A 71 17.07 0.85 26.02
C THR A 71 17.55 -0.29 26.93
N GLU A 72 16.78 -1.38 27.03
CA GLU A 72 17.21 -2.58 27.74
C GLU A 72 18.47 -3.20 27.10
N SER A 73 19.38 -3.72 27.93
CA SER A 73 20.70 -4.19 27.51
C SER A 73 20.68 -5.26 26.41
N GLY A 74 21.36 -4.98 25.31
CA GLY A 74 21.41 -5.81 24.10
C GLY A 74 20.68 -5.16 22.92
N SER A 75 20.53 -5.91 21.83
CA SER A 75 19.95 -5.45 20.57
C SER A 75 18.83 -6.40 20.09
N ASN A 76 17.98 -5.91 19.20
CA ASN A 76 17.08 -6.72 18.35
C ASN A 76 16.99 -6.18 16.91
N ILE A 77 17.92 -5.32 16.49
CA ILE A 77 17.89 -4.63 15.19
C ILE A 77 18.99 -5.07 14.22
N ALA A 78 20.06 -5.68 14.73
CA ALA A 78 21.21 -6.11 13.94
C ALA A 78 21.00 -7.52 13.39
N ARG A 79 21.57 -7.84 12.22
CA ARG A 79 21.45 -9.17 11.60
C ARG A 79 21.82 -10.33 12.53
N SER A 80 22.77 -10.10 13.44
CA SER A 80 23.22 -11.10 14.41
C SER A 80 22.21 -11.42 15.52
N ASP A 81 21.18 -10.60 15.72
CA ASP A 81 20.07 -10.78 16.68
C ASP A 81 18.95 -11.68 16.16
N TYR A 82 18.99 -12.06 14.88
CA TYR A 82 17.96 -12.86 14.22
C TYR A 82 18.33 -14.35 14.23
N ALA A 83 17.34 -15.22 14.35
CA ALA A 83 17.49 -16.68 14.34
C ALA A 83 17.00 -17.35 13.05
N GLY A 84 16.19 -16.66 12.25
CA GLY A 84 15.50 -17.22 11.10
C GLY A 84 14.26 -18.05 11.51
N PRO A 85 13.28 -18.19 10.60
CA PRO A 85 11.99 -18.79 10.90
C PRO A 85 12.06 -20.28 11.31
N ASP A 86 13.04 -21.03 10.80
CA ASP A 86 13.24 -22.46 11.14
C ASP A 86 13.61 -22.68 12.62
N ALA A 87 14.13 -21.64 13.30
CA ALA A 87 14.33 -21.69 14.74
C ALA A 87 12.99 -21.64 15.50
N CYS A 88 12.01 -20.90 14.98
CA CYS A 88 10.67 -20.76 15.56
C CYS A 88 9.87 -22.06 15.45
N ALA A 89 9.96 -22.78 14.32
CA ALA A 89 9.25 -24.04 14.04
C ALA A 89 9.39 -25.09 15.16
N LYS A 90 10.52 -25.09 15.88
CA LYS A 90 10.85 -26.05 16.95
C LYS A 90 9.93 -25.96 18.17
N CYS A 91 9.34 -24.79 18.41
CA CYS A 91 8.45 -24.52 19.54
C CYS A 91 7.06 -24.03 19.10
N HIS A 92 6.96 -23.46 17.90
CA HIS A 92 5.76 -22.84 17.32
C HIS A 92 5.40 -23.49 15.98
N SER A 93 5.35 -24.82 15.94
CA SER A 93 5.07 -25.57 14.71
C SER A 93 3.74 -25.15 14.09
N ARG A 94 2.66 -25.02 14.89
CA ARG A 94 1.35 -24.60 14.39
C ARG A 94 1.38 -23.24 13.69
N GLU A 95 2.00 -22.24 14.31
CA GLU A 95 2.12 -20.90 13.72
C GLU A 95 3.04 -20.89 12.51
N TYR A 96 4.12 -21.67 12.54
CA TYR A 96 5.04 -21.85 11.42
C TYR A 96 4.35 -22.52 10.22
N ASP A 97 3.59 -23.59 10.43
CA ASP A 97 2.86 -24.31 9.38
C ASP A 97 1.88 -23.36 8.66
N MET A 98 1.05 -22.62 9.41
CA MET A 98 0.14 -21.62 8.85
C MET A 98 0.89 -20.50 8.10
N TRP A 99 2.00 -20.00 8.67
CA TRP A 99 2.82 -18.97 8.05
C TRP A 99 3.54 -19.47 6.78
N SER A 100 3.93 -20.74 6.73
CA SER A 100 4.66 -21.33 5.59
C SER A 100 3.83 -21.33 4.31
N GLU A 101 2.49 -21.35 4.43
CA GLU A 101 1.54 -21.23 3.31
C GLU A 101 1.05 -19.78 3.11
N HIS A 102 1.42 -18.85 4.00
CA HIS A 102 0.93 -17.47 3.99
C HIS A 102 1.54 -16.63 2.85
N PRO A 103 0.77 -15.73 2.19
CA PRO A 103 1.32 -14.82 1.18
C PRO A 103 2.54 -14.01 1.61
N HIS A 104 2.64 -13.67 2.90
CA HIS A 104 3.82 -13.03 3.53
C HIS A 104 5.12 -13.82 3.31
N ARG A 105 5.12 -15.14 3.55
CA ARG A 105 6.28 -16.02 3.35
C ARG A 105 6.80 -15.95 1.92
N TRP A 106 5.89 -15.84 0.96
CA TRP A 106 6.16 -15.91 -0.47
C TRP A 106 6.03 -14.55 -1.17
N MET A 107 6.05 -13.44 -0.43
CA MET A 107 5.98 -12.10 -1.02
C MET A 107 7.26 -11.74 -1.77
N ASN A 108 8.39 -12.36 -1.41
CA ASN A 108 9.62 -12.38 -2.17
C ASN A 108 10.30 -13.75 -2.01
N ALA A 109 10.79 -14.34 -3.11
CA ALA A 109 11.55 -15.58 -3.09
C ALA A 109 12.51 -15.65 -4.28
N ARG A 110 13.61 -16.41 -4.16
CA ARG A 110 14.43 -16.81 -5.32
C ARG A 110 13.58 -17.63 -6.28
N ALA A 111 13.76 -17.46 -7.59
CA ALA A 111 13.07 -18.26 -8.60
C ALA A 111 13.63 -19.69 -8.62
N THR A 112 12.79 -20.68 -8.30
CA THR A 112 13.10 -22.12 -8.25
C THR A 112 11.84 -22.92 -8.61
N GLU A 113 11.98 -24.22 -8.83
CA GLU A 113 10.84 -25.12 -9.11
C GLU A 113 9.79 -25.17 -7.99
N GLU A 114 10.17 -24.88 -6.75
CA GLU A 114 9.25 -24.80 -5.60
C GLU A 114 8.46 -23.47 -5.57
N THR A 115 9.07 -22.39 -6.06
CA THR A 115 8.60 -21.00 -5.83
C THR A 115 7.96 -20.36 -7.05
N VAL A 116 8.37 -20.76 -8.25
CA VAL A 116 7.76 -20.32 -9.51
C VAL A 116 6.46 -21.08 -9.72
N ARG A 117 5.34 -20.35 -9.63
CA ARG A 117 3.98 -20.84 -9.88
C ARG A 117 3.44 -20.42 -11.24
N ALA A 118 4.17 -19.55 -11.94
CA ALA A 118 3.88 -19.14 -13.31
C ALA A 118 4.24 -20.22 -14.33
N ASP A 119 3.49 -20.30 -15.44
CA ASP A 119 3.74 -21.30 -16.49
C ASP A 119 4.89 -20.90 -17.42
N PHE A 120 6.02 -21.56 -17.24
CA PHE A 120 7.20 -21.52 -18.11
C PHE A 120 7.43 -22.85 -18.86
N GLU A 121 6.58 -23.87 -18.70
CA GLU A 121 6.78 -25.19 -19.31
C GLU A 121 6.11 -25.28 -20.69
N SER A 122 5.00 -24.57 -20.90
CA SER A 122 4.19 -24.70 -22.12
C SER A 122 4.68 -23.93 -23.35
N LEU A 123 5.85 -23.27 -23.27
CA LEU A 123 6.26 -22.19 -24.20
C LEU A 123 5.16 -21.10 -24.31
N ALA A 124 4.54 -20.76 -23.19
CA ALA A 124 3.44 -19.80 -23.11
C ALA A 124 3.81 -18.49 -23.81
N SER A 125 2.84 -17.85 -24.47
CA SER A 125 3.07 -16.57 -25.13
C SER A 125 1.86 -15.65 -25.06
N LEU A 126 2.14 -14.35 -25.04
CA LEU A 126 1.20 -13.26 -24.90
C LEU A 126 1.46 -12.22 -26.00
N THR A 127 0.40 -11.80 -26.69
CA THR A 127 0.45 -10.63 -27.59
C THR A 127 0.02 -9.39 -26.80
N TYR A 128 0.87 -8.36 -26.78
CA TYR A 128 0.61 -7.09 -26.10
C TYR A 128 1.26 -5.94 -26.87
N LEU A 129 0.54 -4.84 -27.09
CA LEU A 129 1.01 -3.68 -27.89
C LEU A 129 1.64 -4.09 -29.25
N LYS A 130 1.00 -5.04 -29.94
CA LYS A 130 1.47 -5.67 -31.20
C LYS A 130 2.83 -6.41 -31.12
N GLY A 131 3.45 -6.46 -29.95
CA GLY A 131 4.63 -7.28 -29.65
C GLY A 131 4.26 -8.66 -29.09
N LYS A 132 5.20 -9.59 -29.13
CA LYS A 132 5.06 -10.94 -28.57
C LYS A 132 5.99 -11.13 -27.39
N ALA A 133 5.42 -11.45 -26.23
CA ALA A 133 6.14 -12.02 -25.09
C ALA A 133 6.06 -13.55 -25.14
N THR A 134 7.15 -14.23 -24.80
CA THR A 134 7.23 -15.71 -24.69
C THR A 134 7.95 -16.09 -23.39
N PHE A 135 7.39 -17.05 -22.66
CA PHE A 135 7.85 -17.48 -21.34
C PHE A 135 8.26 -18.95 -21.42
N TYR A 136 9.48 -19.26 -21.02
CA TYR A 136 10.04 -20.61 -21.14
C TYR A 136 11.15 -20.89 -20.11
N ARG A 137 11.43 -22.17 -19.86
CA ARG A 137 12.57 -22.61 -19.04
C ARG A 137 13.73 -23.10 -19.91
N GLU A 138 14.96 -22.80 -19.48
CA GLU A 138 16.23 -23.37 -19.95
C GLU A 138 16.88 -24.15 -18.78
N ASP A 139 17.93 -24.94 -19.04
CA ASP A 139 18.59 -25.78 -18.03
C ASP A 139 19.13 -25.00 -16.81
N ASP A 140 19.43 -23.71 -16.97
CA ASP A 140 20.00 -22.82 -15.96
C ASP A 140 18.98 -21.82 -15.35
N GLY A 141 17.71 -21.83 -15.80
CA GLY A 141 16.67 -20.99 -15.20
C GLY A 141 15.50 -20.62 -16.10
N TYR A 142 14.70 -19.66 -15.64
CA TYR A 142 13.49 -19.21 -16.32
C TYR A 142 13.78 -17.98 -17.18
N ARG A 143 13.11 -17.89 -18.33
CA ARG A 143 13.33 -16.86 -19.35
C ARG A 143 12.04 -16.19 -19.79
N MET A 144 12.17 -14.88 -20.04
CA MET A 144 11.12 -14.07 -20.65
C MET A 144 11.72 -13.39 -21.88
N LYS A 145 11.14 -13.63 -23.07
CA LYS A 145 11.61 -13.06 -24.34
C LYS A 145 10.54 -12.17 -24.96
N LEU A 146 10.93 -10.96 -25.36
CA LEU A 146 10.07 -9.94 -25.94
C LEU A 146 10.54 -9.63 -27.37
N GLU A 147 9.64 -9.65 -28.34
CA GLU A 147 9.92 -9.43 -29.76
C GLU A 147 8.86 -8.52 -30.42
N ARG A 148 9.27 -7.40 -31.03
CA ARG A 148 8.43 -6.51 -31.87
C ARG A 148 9.29 -5.70 -32.84
N ASP A 149 8.92 -5.61 -34.11
CA ASP A 149 9.53 -4.71 -35.12
C ASP A 149 11.08 -4.69 -35.17
N GLY A 150 11.70 -5.86 -34.95
CA GLY A 150 13.17 -6.01 -34.93
C GLY A 150 13.82 -5.73 -33.56
N VAL A 151 13.09 -5.16 -32.61
CA VAL A 151 13.48 -5.14 -31.19
C VAL A 151 13.33 -6.55 -30.61
N ARG A 152 14.39 -7.02 -29.95
CA ARG A 152 14.43 -8.29 -29.22
C ARG A 152 15.06 -8.07 -27.86
N ARG A 153 14.42 -8.58 -26.80
CA ARG A 153 14.97 -8.62 -25.44
C ARG A 153 14.81 -10.01 -24.85
N ILE A 154 15.83 -10.49 -24.13
CA ILE A 154 15.75 -11.68 -23.28
C ILE A 154 16.05 -11.26 -21.86
N TYR A 155 15.21 -11.70 -20.92
CA TYR A 155 15.42 -11.55 -19.49
C TYR A 155 15.61 -12.93 -18.86
N THR A 156 16.50 -13.02 -17.87
CA THR A 156 16.49 -14.11 -16.90
C THR A 156 15.54 -13.76 -15.75
N VAL A 157 14.90 -14.75 -15.12
CA VAL A 157 14.13 -14.54 -13.89
C VAL A 157 14.91 -15.09 -12.71
N THR A 158 15.19 -14.24 -11.74
CA THR A 158 16.05 -14.52 -10.58
C THR A 158 15.25 -14.52 -9.27
N GLN A 159 14.12 -13.80 -9.19
CA GLN A 159 13.18 -13.82 -8.06
C GLN A 159 11.71 -13.76 -8.53
N THR A 160 10.81 -14.08 -7.61
CA THR A 160 9.36 -13.90 -7.75
C THR A 160 8.82 -13.00 -6.63
N ILE A 161 7.93 -12.08 -6.97
CA ILE A 161 7.19 -11.22 -6.01
C ILE A 161 5.71 -11.58 -6.05
N GLY A 162 5.10 -11.83 -4.89
CA GLY A 162 3.69 -12.15 -4.78
C GLY A 162 3.33 -13.62 -5.06
N SER A 163 2.23 -14.05 -4.46
CA SER A 163 1.85 -15.48 -4.35
C SER A 163 0.35 -15.75 -4.12
N ARG A 164 -0.48 -14.70 -3.92
CA ARG A 164 -1.91 -14.82 -3.60
C ARG A 164 -2.82 -14.71 -4.83
N PHE A 165 -2.55 -13.74 -5.70
CA PHE A 165 -3.38 -13.38 -6.85
C PHE A 165 -2.53 -13.30 -8.12
N PHE A 166 -1.46 -12.51 -8.04
CA PHE A 166 -0.44 -12.39 -9.06
C PHE A 166 0.91 -12.87 -8.51
N GLN A 167 1.72 -13.44 -9.40
CA GLN A 167 3.15 -13.61 -9.21
C GLN A 167 3.87 -12.80 -10.29
N TYR A 168 4.61 -11.77 -9.87
CA TYR A 168 5.48 -10.99 -10.73
C TYR A 168 6.87 -11.61 -10.78
N CYS A 169 7.49 -11.55 -11.96
CA CYS A 169 8.87 -11.98 -12.17
C CYS A 169 9.83 -10.81 -11.92
N VAL A 170 10.99 -11.08 -11.34
CA VAL A 170 12.09 -10.14 -11.15
C VAL A 170 13.35 -10.73 -11.75
N GLY A 171 14.14 -9.91 -12.43
CA GLY A 171 15.43 -10.31 -12.98
C GLY A 171 16.07 -9.21 -13.83
N HIS A 172 17.03 -9.57 -14.68
CA HIS A 172 17.77 -8.64 -15.53
C HIS A 172 17.81 -9.14 -16.99
N GLN A 173 18.14 -8.23 -17.90
CA GLN A 173 18.33 -8.55 -19.31
C GLN A 173 19.61 -9.36 -19.52
N LEU A 174 19.54 -10.33 -20.42
CA LEU A 174 20.68 -11.05 -21.00
C LEU A 174 21.00 -10.53 -22.42
N GLU A 175 19.99 -9.99 -23.11
CA GLU A 175 20.08 -9.46 -24.47
C GLU A 175 19.06 -8.33 -24.64
N GLY A 176 19.43 -7.26 -25.34
CA GLY A 176 18.56 -6.12 -25.63
C GLY A 176 19.20 -5.13 -26.62
N PRO A 177 18.45 -4.13 -27.12
CA PRO A 177 18.98 -2.98 -27.85
C PRO A 177 19.67 -1.93 -26.95
N GLU A 178 19.60 -2.06 -25.62
CA GLU A 178 20.21 -1.16 -24.66
C GLU A 178 21.75 -1.17 -24.74
N PRO A 179 22.44 -0.04 -24.48
CA PRO A 179 23.90 0.01 -24.41
C PRO A 179 24.47 -1.00 -23.40
N SER A 180 25.61 -1.61 -23.71
CA SER A 180 26.24 -2.69 -22.92
C SER A 180 26.46 -2.38 -21.42
N GLU A 181 26.61 -1.09 -21.10
CA GLU A 181 26.86 -0.53 -19.78
C GLU A 181 25.56 -0.16 -19.03
N HIS A 182 24.39 -0.33 -19.65
CA HIS A 182 23.11 0.02 -19.07
C HIS A 182 22.71 -0.92 -17.92
N ALA A 183 22.13 -0.36 -16.86
CA ALA A 183 21.89 -1.07 -15.61
C ALA A 183 20.92 -2.25 -15.73
N CYS A 184 20.08 -2.29 -16.78
CA CYS A 184 19.16 -3.39 -17.06
C CYS A 184 19.84 -4.76 -17.21
N TYR A 185 21.14 -4.81 -17.56
CA TYR A 185 21.91 -6.04 -17.73
C TYR A 185 22.55 -6.55 -16.43
N THR A 186 22.59 -5.73 -15.38
CA THR A 186 23.34 -6.01 -14.14
C THR A 186 22.53 -5.82 -12.86
N VAL A 187 21.40 -5.12 -12.93
CA VAL A 187 20.52 -4.82 -11.79
C VAL A 187 19.16 -5.48 -11.99
N ASP A 188 18.78 -6.32 -11.03
CA ASP A 188 17.48 -6.97 -11.02
C ASP A 188 16.34 -5.95 -10.86
N HIS A 189 15.31 -6.11 -11.67
CA HIS A 189 14.14 -5.27 -11.75
C HIS A 189 12.88 -6.08 -12.03
N VAL A 190 11.72 -5.51 -11.76
CA VAL A 190 10.42 -6.13 -12.06
C VAL A 190 10.27 -6.24 -13.56
N LEU A 191 9.97 -7.44 -14.05
CA LEU A 191 9.81 -7.71 -15.47
C LEU A 191 8.39 -7.30 -15.94
N PRO A 192 8.19 -6.93 -17.22
CA PRO A 192 6.96 -6.27 -17.67
C PRO A 192 5.68 -7.13 -17.65
N PHE A 193 5.81 -8.43 -17.38
CA PHE A 193 4.71 -9.39 -17.40
C PHE A 193 4.68 -10.22 -16.11
N GLY A 194 3.47 -10.39 -15.57
CA GLY A 194 3.17 -11.22 -14.41
C GLY A 194 2.23 -12.35 -14.76
N TYR A 195 2.10 -13.30 -13.85
CA TYR A 195 1.18 -14.42 -13.98
C TYR A 195 0.01 -14.28 -13.01
N TRP A 196 -1.21 -14.32 -13.54
CA TRP A 196 -2.44 -14.33 -12.76
C TRP A 196 -2.74 -15.76 -12.32
N LEU A 197 -2.53 -16.05 -11.04
CA LEU A 197 -2.47 -17.41 -10.50
C LEU A 197 -3.83 -18.14 -10.61
N ASP A 198 -4.92 -17.49 -10.18
CA ASP A 198 -6.25 -18.09 -10.20
C ASP A 198 -6.78 -18.32 -11.63
N ARG A 199 -6.45 -17.42 -12.56
CA ARG A 199 -6.87 -17.48 -13.98
C ARG A 199 -5.90 -18.24 -14.88
N LYS A 200 -4.70 -18.57 -14.39
CA LYS A 200 -3.64 -19.29 -15.10
C LYS A 200 -3.20 -18.62 -16.41
N GLU A 201 -3.18 -17.30 -16.44
CA GLU A 201 -2.85 -16.50 -17.63
C GLU A 201 -1.69 -15.52 -17.36
N TRP A 202 -0.86 -15.30 -18.38
CA TRP A 202 0.14 -14.25 -18.41
C TRP A 202 -0.51 -12.91 -18.76
N VAL A 203 -0.16 -11.85 -18.04
CA VAL A 203 -0.72 -10.50 -18.20
C VAL A 203 0.38 -9.43 -18.07
N PRO A 204 0.23 -8.23 -18.68
CA PRO A 204 1.11 -7.11 -18.37
C PRO A 204 1.03 -6.73 -16.88
N THR A 205 2.15 -6.31 -16.29
CA THR A 205 2.16 -5.80 -14.91
C THR A 205 1.46 -4.44 -14.84
N VAL A 206 0.34 -4.34 -14.12
CA VAL A 206 -0.45 -3.08 -14.06
C VAL A 206 -0.29 -2.28 -12.76
N HIS A 207 0.35 -2.85 -11.72
CA HIS A 207 0.33 -2.37 -10.33
C HIS A 207 1.70 -1.98 -9.74
N VAL A 208 2.77 -1.84 -10.56
CA VAL A 208 4.17 -1.83 -10.06
C VAL A 208 5.06 -0.75 -10.67
N HIS A 209 4.64 -0.11 -11.77
CA HIS A 209 5.46 0.86 -12.51
C HIS A 209 5.12 2.30 -12.14
N TRP A 210 6.16 3.13 -12.11
CA TRP A 210 6.08 4.58 -12.01
C TRP A 210 6.62 5.21 -13.30
N ALA A 211 6.07 6.36 -13.66
CA ALA A 211 6.52 7.18 -14.78
C ALA A 211 6.87 8.59 -14.29
N GLU A 212 7.69 9.31 -15.05
CA GLU A 212 7.94 10.73 -14.83
C GLU A 212 7.15 11.54 -15.87
N LEU A 213 6.21 12.35 -15.41
CA LEU A 213 5.46 13.28 -16.25
C LEU A 213 5.70 14.71 -15.78
N HIS A 214 6.15 15.57 -16.70
CA HIS A 214 6.41 16.99 -16.44
C HIS A 214 7.40 17.29 -15.29
N GLY A 215 8.24 16.33 -14.90
CA GLY A 215 9.17 16.43 -13.76
C GLY A 215 8.61 15.94 -12.42
N GLU A 216 7.41 15.35 -12.42
CA GLU A 216 6.79 14.72 -11.25
C GLU A 216 6.68 13.21 -11.46
N ALA A 217 6.95 12.44 -10.40
CA ALA A 217 6.76 10.99 -10.41
C ALA A 217 5.26 10.68 -10.22
N VAL A 218 4.69 9.89 -11.13
CA VAL A 218 3.31 9.46 -11.13
C VAL A 218 3.24 7.93 -11.18
N ASP A 219 2.32 7.32 -10.43
CA ASP A 219 2.07 5.90 -10.54
C ASP A 219 1.41 5.59 -11.89
N GLU A 220 1.92 4.62 -12.66
CA GLU A 220 1.37 4.32 -14.00
C GLU A 220 -0.05 3.75 -13.95
N GLU A 221 -0.50 3.31 -12.78
CA GLU A 221 -1.88 2.93 -12.53
C GLU A 221 -2.86 4.11 -12.69
N ASP A 222 -2.40 5.35 -12.45
CA ASP A 222 -3.16 6.59 -12.67
C ASP A 222 -3.03 7.15 -14.11
N LEU A 223 -2.41 6.40 -15.02
CA LEU A 223 -2.26 6.78 -16.42
C LEU A 223 -3.16 5.96 -17.38
N PRO A 224 -3.78 6.61 -18.40
CA PRO A 224 -4.41 5.91 -19.51
C PRO A 224 -3.46 4.93 -20.19
N SER A 225 -4.00 3.82 -20.70
CA SER A 225 -3.19 2.69 -21.25
C SER A 225 -2.16 3.11 -22.29
N GLU A 226 -2.47 4.12 -23.09
CA GLU A 226 -1.64 4.69 -24.16
C GLU A 226 -0.49 5.61 -23.68
N GLN A 227 -0.43 5.91 -22.38
CA GLN A 227 0.59 6.75 -21.74
C GLN A 227 1.56 5.94 -20.87
N ARG A 228 1.22 4.67 -20.57
CA ARG A 228 2.03 3.74 -19.78
C ARG A 228 3.31 3.31 -20.49
N HIS A 229 4.20 2.65 -19.75
CA HIS A 229 5.39 2.01 -20.29
C HIS A 229 5.07 1.00 -21.40
N ASP A 230 5.86 1.04 -22.48
CA ASP A 230 5.85 0.06 -23.56
C ASP A 230 7.13 -0.80 -23.49
N PRO A 231 7.03 -2.09 -23.09
CA PRO A 231 8.19 -2.96 -22.91
C PRO A 231 8.86 -3.38 -24.24
N PHE A 232 8.25 -3.05 -25.38
CA PHE A 232 8.77 -3.29 -26.72
C PHE A 232 9.30 -2.00 -27.40
N ALA A 233 9.19 -0.83 -26.76
CA ALA A 233 9.72 0.42 -27.31
C ALA A 233 11.26 0.45 -27.31
N LEU A 234 11.88 1.34 -28.09
CA LEU A 234 13.33 1.57 -28.02
C LEU A 234 13.71 2.24 -26.69
N PRO A 235 14.96 2.10 -26.21
CA PRO A 235 15.37 2.58 -24.89
C PRO A 235 15.14 4.08 -24.64
N HIS A 236 15.12 4.89 -25.70
CA HIS A 236 14.96 6.34 -25.64
C HIS A 236 13.51 6.83 -25.87
N GLU A 237 12.55 5.93 -26.05
CA GLU A 237 11.17 6.27 -26.39
C GLU A 237 10.27 6.27 -25.15
N ARG A 238 10.04 5.10 -24.52
CA ARG A 238 9.27 4.94 -23.27
C ARG A 238 9.67 3.69 -22.46
N PHE A 239 10.97 3.45 -22.29
CA PHE A 239 11.47 2.31 -21.52
C PHE A 239 11.69 2.69 -20.04
N SER A 240 10.97 2.04 -19.11
CA SER A 240 11.07 2.23 -17.65
C SER A 240 10.97 0.88 -16.96
N TYR A 241 11.50 0.75 -15.74
CA TYR A 241 11.45 -0.48 -14.95
C TYR A 241 11.60 -0.18 -13.45
N THR A 242 10.84 -0.89 -12.62
CA THR A 242 10.91 -0.75 -11.15
C THR A 242 12.02 -1.63 -10.60
N MET A 243 12.96 -1.03 -9.87
CA MET A 243 14.16 -1.73 -9.38
C MET A 243 13.81 -2.67 -8.21
N TYR A 244 14.40 -3.86 -8.17
CA TYR A 244 14.12 -4.86 -7.13
C TYR A 244 14.38 -4.36 -5.71
N TYR A 245 15.37 -3.49 -5.52
CA TYR A 245 15.70 -2.91 -4.22
C TYR A 245 14.61 -1.99 -3.65
N GLN A 246 13.64 -1.55 -4.47
CA GLN A 246 12.45 -0.84 -4.01
C GLN A 246 11.42 -1.84 -3.43
N CYS A 247 11.22 -2.98 -4.09
CA CYS A 247 10.30 -4.03 -3.63
C CYS A 247 10.78 -4.70 -2.34
N ASN A 248 12.09 -4.90 -2.17
CA ASN A 248 12.65 -5.62 -1.02
C ASN A 248 12.62 -4.83 0.32
N GLN A 249 12.12 -3.59 0.33
CA GLN A 249 11.91 -2.81 1.55
C GLN A 249 10.68 -3.27 2.34
N CYS A 250 9.60 -3.63 1.63
CA CYS A 250 8.33 -4.07 2.23
C CYS A 250 8.05 -5.58 2.05
N HIS A 251 8.76 -6.27 1.14
CA HIS A 251 8.50 -7.68 0.83
C HIS A 251 9.56 -8.64 1.40
N THR A 252 10.41 -8.22 2.35
CA THR A 252 11.55 -9.01 2.83
C THR A 252 11.90 -8.72 4.28
N THR A 253 12.36 -9.76 4.98
CA THR A 253 12.86 -9.65 6.36
C THR A 253 14.31 -9.20 6.34
N MET A 254 14.51 -7.90 6.28
CA MET A 254 15.79 -7.26 6.57
C MET A 254 15.98 -7.11 8.10
N PRO A 255 17.22 -7.01 8.59
CA PRO A 255 17.49 -6.49 9.92
C PRO A 255 16.86 -5.10 10.09
N PHE A 256 16.31 -4.81 11.27
CA PHE A 256 15.56 -3.57 11.49
C PHE A 256 16.45 -2.33 11.39
N GLY A 257 17.72 -2.41 11.84
CA GLY A 257 18.66 -1.28 11.74
C GLY A 257 19.01 -0.97 10.28
N ASP A 258 19.15 -2.00 9.44
CA ASP A 258 19.34 -1.83 8.00
C ASP A 258 18.13 -1.13 7.38
N LEU A 259 16.90 -1.48 7.78
CA LEU A 259 15.69 -0.77 7.31
C LEU A 259 15.67 0.70 7.77
N MET A 260 16.16 1.00 8.98
CA MET A 260 16.31 2.39 9.44
C MET A 260 17.29 3.16 8.56
N VAL A 261 18.46 2.59 8.22
CA VAL A 261 19.44 3.24 7.32
C VAL A 261 18.89 3.40 5.90
N ARG A 262 18.19 2.38 5.37
CA ARG A 262 17.72 2.34 3.98
C ARG A 262 16.50 3.20 3.73
N ASN A 263 15.55 3.24 4.66
CA ASN A 263 14.29 3.97 4.54
C ASN A 263 13.77 4.42 5.93
N PRO A 264 14.41 5.42 6.56
CA PRO A 264 13.99 5.92 7.87
C PRO A 264 12.60 6.56 7.82
N ALA A 265 12.19 7.09 6.66
CA ALA A 265 10.85 7.64 6.43
C ALA A 265 9.73 6.60 6.51
N LEU A 266 9.96 5.37 6.04
CA LEU A 266 9.01 4.26 6.18
C LEU A 266 8.87 3.83 7.64
N ILE A 267 9.99 3.77 8.36
CA ILE A 267 10.03 3.31 9.76
C ILE A 267 9.46 4.37 10.72
N GLY A 268 9.84 5.64 10.55
CA GLY A 268 9.37 6.76 11.37
C GLY A 268 7.92 7.16 11.11
N ARG A 269 7.32 6.77 9.98
CA ARG A 269 5.90 6.97 9.69
C ARG A 269 5.05 6.23 10.75
N HIS A 270 4.24 6.99 11.48
CA HIS A 270 3.38 6.49 12.56
C HIS A 270 4.14 5.70 13.67
N SER A 271 5.45 5.93 13.85
CA SER A 271 6.17 5.35 14.99
C SER A 271 5.49 5.75 16.30
N PRO A 272 5.25 4.82 17.24
CA PRO A 272 4.53 5.12 18.49
C PRO A 272 5.32 6.02 19.44
N VAL A 273 6.64 6.12 19.23
CA VAL A 273 7.60 6.93 19.99
C VAL A 273 8.61 7.51 19.02
N ALA A 274 9.06 8.75 19.24
CA ALA A 274 10.16 9.34 18.48
C ALA A 274 11.48 8.67 18.90
N VAL A 275 12.32 8.23 17.96
CA VAL A 275 13.58 7.54 18.26
C VAL A 275 14.76 8.24 17.60
N HIS A 276 15.75 8.62 18.40
CA HIS A 276 17.05 9.06 17.89
C HIS A 276 17.94 7.84 17.62
N PHE A 277 18.54 7.77 16.44
CA PHE A 277 19.36 6.66 15.96
C PHE A 277 20.77 7.11 15.61
N SER A 278 21.80 6.44 16.14
CA SER A 278 23.19 6.70 15.78
C SER A 278 23.58 5.86 14.57
N VAL A 279 23.45 6.42 13.37
CA VAL A 279 23.75 5.72 12.12
C VAL A 279 25.24 5.32 12.03
N PRO A 280 26.22 6.20 12.35
CA PRO A 280 27.64 5.86 12.38
C PRO A 280 28.01 4.66 13.26
N ASP A 281 27.44 4.59 14.48
CA ASP A 281 27.75 3.54 15.45
C ASP A 281 27.15 2.20 15.00
N TYR A 282 25.90 2.21 14.50
CA TYR A 282 25.26 1.02 13.94
C TYR A 282 26.01 0.46 12.74
N LEU A 283 26.41 1.33 11.80
CA LEU A 283 27.13 0.91 10.59
C LEU A 283 28.52 0.36 10.93
N ALA A 284 29.29 1.00 11.82
CA ALA A 284 30.59 0.49 12.25
C ALA A 284 30.49 -0.87 12.98
N ALA A 285 29.39 -1.11 13.71
CA ALA A 285 29.15 -2.38 14.38
C ALA A 285 28.74 -3.53 13.44
N ASN A 286 28.03 -3.22 12.34
CA ASN A 286 27.35 -4.24 11.52
C ASN A 286 27.84 -4.34 10.05
N HIS A 287 28.40 -3.27 9.48
CA HIS A 287 28.76 -3.11 8.07
C HIS A 287 30.20 -2.61 7.89
N LYS A 288 31.17 -3.51 8.11
CA LYS A 288 32.62 -3.18 8.10
C LYS A 288 33.16 -2.74 6.73
N GLU A 289 32.44 -3.08 5.68
CA GLU A 289 32.65 -2.62 4.31
C GLU A 289 32.41 -1.10 4.16
N ILE A 290 31.51 -0.51 4.95
CA ILE A 290 31.28 0.95 4.95
C ILE A 290 32.46 1.70 5.59
N ASP A 291 33.01 1.20 6.70
CA ASP A 291 34.24 1.75 7.30
C ASP A 291 35.41 1.73 6.29
N GLN A 292 35.49 0.67 5.47
CA GLN A 292 36.53 0.52 4.45
C GLN A 292 36.34 1.45 3.25
N LEU A 293 35.10 1.74 2.85
CA LEU A 293 34.77 2.68 1.77
C LEU A 293 35.18 4.13 2.12
N ALA A 294 35.08 4.50 3.40
CA ALA A 294 35.41 5.85 3.86
C ALA A 294 36.90 6.06 4.19
N GLY A 295 37.60 5.02 4.65
CA GLY A 295 38.99 5.12 5.15
C GLY A 295 39.17 6.04 6.37
N LYS A 296 38.05 6.45 6.99
CA LYS A 296 37.88 7.36 8.13
C LYS A 296 36.89 6.72 9.10
N LYS A 297 36.75 7.26 10.30
CA LYS A 297 35.60 6.88 11.14
C LYS A 297 34.30 7.40 10.52
N THR A 298 33.20 6.68 10.69
CA THR A 298 31.86 7.08 10.24
C THR A 298 31.39 8.43 10.82
N SER A 299 31.95 8.89 11.95
CA SER A 299 31.74 10.24 12.50
C SER A 299 32.48 11.36 11.74
N GLU A 300 33.50 11.03 10.95
CA GLU A 300 34.43 11.96 10.27
C GLU A 300 34.13 12.09 8.76
N LEU A 301 33.05 11.48 8.27
CA LEU A 301 32.60 11.53 6.87
C LEU A 301 32.30 12.96 6.41
N SER A 302 32.39 13.24 5.13
CA SER A 302 31.79 14.40 4.47
C SER A 302 30.35 14.12 4.03
N ASP A 303 29.59 15.15 3.70
CA ASP A 303 28.18 15.01 3.31
C ASP A 303 28.01 14.24 1.98
N GLN A 304 29.00 14.31 1.09
CA GLN A 304 29.04 13.47 -0.12
C GLN A 304 29.28 11.99 0.24
N GLU A 305 30.22 11.69 1.13
CA GLU A 305 30.49 10.30 1.58
C GLU A 305 29.26 9.71 2.29
N ILE A 306 28.51 10.52 3.05
CA ILE A 306 27.22 10.12 3.64
C ILE A 306 26.17 9.82 2.55
N SER A 307 26.05 10.68 1.54
CA SER A 307 25.15 10.48 0.40
C SER A 307 25.48 9.21 -0.40
N ASP A 308 26.77 8.92 -0.58
CA ASP A 308 27.25 7.73 -1.30
C ASP A 308 26.94 6.45 -0.48
N ILE A 309 27.14 6.48 0.84
CA ILE A 309 26.79 5.37 1.75
C ILE A 309 25.28 5.10 1.74
N LEU A 310 24.44 6.14 1.85
CA LEU A 310 22.97 6.01 1.77
C LEU A 310 22.53 5.43 0.41
N SER A 311 23.15 5.91 -0.68
CA SER A 311 22.88 5.44 -2.04
C SER A 311 23.30 3.97 -2.26
N LEU A 312 24.34 3.51 -1.56
CA LEU A 312 24.75 2.10 -1.53
C LEU A 312 23.79 1.25 -0.71
N ALA A 313 23.47 1.68 0.52
CA ALA A 313 22.61 0.94 1.44
C ALA A 313 21.21 0.70 0.86
N GLN A 314 20.62 1.71 0.20
CA GLN A 314 19.35 1.55 -0.51
C GLN A 314 19.38 0.40 -1.53
N LYS A 315 20.52 0.19 -2.19
CA LYS A 315 20.75 -0.82 -3.25
C LYS A 315 21.24 -2.17 -2.72
N TRP A 316 21.40 -2.36 -1.41
CA TRP A 316 21.79 -3.65 -0.83
C TRP A 316 20.89 -4.79 -1.32
N ASP A 317 21.53 -5.87 -1.74
CA ASP A 317 20.85 -7.03 -2.29
C ASP A 317 20.26 -7.88 -1.15
N ALA A 318 18.94 -7.93 -1.08
CA ALA A 318 18.20 -8.79 -0.16
C ALA A 318 18.61 -10.27 -0.24
N ARG A 319 19.17 -10.75 -1.36
CA ARG A 319 19.69 -12.13 -1.48
C ARG A 319 20.91 -12.42 -0.61
N GLU A 320 21.62 -11.38 -0.22
CA GLU A 320 22.89 -11.42 0.51
C GLU A 320 22.74 -10.82 1.91
N GLU A 321 22.03 -9.70 2.05
CA GLU A 321 21.89 -8.96 3.30
C GLU A 321 20.65 -9.31 4.15
N ALA A 322 19.57 -9.82 3.54
CA ALA A 322 18.37 -10.14 4.30
C ALA A 322 18.61 -11.29 5.29
N VAL A 323 17.77 -11.33 6.32
CA VAL A 323 17.61 -12.51 7.20
C VAL A 323 16.82 -13.59 6.46
N THR A 324 15.77 -13.19 5.73
CA THR A 324 14.91 -14.11 4.98
C THR A 324 14.21 -13.34 3.85
N LEU A 325 14.22 -13.88 2.63
CA LEU A 325 13.36 -13.38 1.55
C LEU A 325 11.90 -13.69 1.85
N GLY A 326 11.03 -12.70 1.71
CA GLY A 326 9.66 -12.74 2.22
C GLY A 326 9.57 -12.24 3.66
N ILE A 327 8.35 -12.08 4.14
CA ILE A 327 8.03 -11.58 5.47
C ILE A 327 7.92 -12.76 6.43
N SER A 328 8.93 -12.92 7.29
CA SER A 328 9.08 -14.00 8.25
C SER A 328 8.72 -13.55 9.68
N CYS A 329 8.73 -14.49 10.63
CA CYS A 329 8.36 -14.26 12.03
C CYS A 329 9.03 -13.01 12.62
N GLU A 330 10.33 -12.84 12.36
CA GLU A 330 11.16 -11.76 12.91
C GLU A 330 11.00 -10.42 12.16
N SER A 331 10.23 -10.36 11.07
CA SER A 331 9.79 -9.08 10.47
C SER A 331 8.77 -8.36 11.36
N CYS A 332 7.92 -9.15 12.07
CA CYS A 332 6.97 -8.63 13.05
C CYS A 332 7.56 -8.62 14.47
N HIS A 333 8.29 -9.68 14.85
CA HIS A 333 8.83 -9.91 16.19
C HIS A 333 10.26 -9.37 16.43
N LEU A 334 10.85 -8.70 15.42
CA LEU A 334 12.22 -8.20 15.42
C LEU A 334 13.25 -9.32 15.69
N GLY A 335 14.53 -9.00 15.92
CA GLY A 335 15.54 -9.99 16.25
C GLY A 335 15.18 -10.77 17.53
N ALA A 336 14.84 -12.06 17.37
CA ALA A 336 14.28 -12.90 18.43
C ALA A 336 15.21 -14.05 18.83
N LYS A 337 16.49 -14.01 18.46
CA LYS A 337 17.46 -15.09 18.71
C LYS A 337 17.67 -15.43 20.18
N GLU A 338 17.73 -14.44 21.08
CA GLU A 338 17.81 -14.69 22.53
C GLU A 338 16.58 -15.47 23.03
N HIS A 339 15.40 -15.18 22.48
CA HIS A 339 14.18 -15.92 22.77
C HIS A 339 14.25 -17.36 22.20
N ALA A 340 14.64 -17.51 20.94
CA ALA A 340 14.71 -18.79 20.24
C ALA A 340 15.70 -19.79 20.86
N ILE A 341 16.79 -19.33 21.48
CA ILE A 341 17.74 -20.19 22.22
C ILE A 341 17.31 -20.46 23.68
N GLY A 342 16.12 -20.05 24.09
CA GLY A 342 15.52 -20.42 25.38
C GLY A 342 15.86 -19.52 26.57
N ALA A 343 16.32 -18.27 26.36
CA ALA A 343 16.70 -17.37 27.46
C ALA A 343 15.53 -16.82 28.31
N ALA A 344 14.34 -17.43 28.24
CA ALA A 344 13.09 -17.01 28.88
C ALA A 344 12.62 -15.56 28.60
N LYS A 345 13.29 -14.82 27.71
CA LYS A 345 12.85 -13.52 27.20
C LYS A 345 11.71 -13.72 26.19
N ARG A 346 10.75 -12.79 26.14
CA ARG A 346 9.71 -12.75 25.10
C ARG A 346 10.21 -11.96 23.88
N PRO A 347 9.78 -12.29 22.65
CA PRO A 347 10.04 -11.43 21.49
C PRO A 347 9.46 -10.03 21.71
N HIS A 348 10.12 -9.03 21.13
CA HIS A 348 9.76 -7.62 21.25
C HIS A 348 8.97 -7.18 20.01
N PHE A 349 8.22 -6.09 20.13
CA PHE A 349 7.52 -5.45 19.00
C PHE A 349 8.03 -4.03 18.72
N PHE A 350 8.94 -3.53 19.57
CA PHE A 350 9.61 -2.24 19.42
C PHE A 350 11.15 -2.44 19.41
N PRO A 351 11.91 -1.66 18.62
CA PRO A 351 13.35 -1.83 18.51
C PRO A 351 14.11 -1.39 19.77
N ARG A 352 15.23 -2.06 20.04
CA ARG A 352 16.21 -1.72 21.07
C ARG A 352 17.62 -1.96 20.55
N SER A 353 18.53 -1.06 20.88
CA SER A 353 19.97 -1.15 20.63
C SER A 353 20.67 -0.10 21.49
N PRO A 354 21.96 -0.28 21.88
CA PRO A 354 22.80 0.82 22.36
C PRO A 354 22.83 2.07 21.45
N ASP A 355 22.51 1.89 20.15
CA ASP A 355 22.48 2.95 19.13
C ASP A 355 21.14 3.72 19.07
N LEU A 356 20.12 3.28 19.83
CA LEU A 356 18.77 3.84 19.81
C LEU A 356 18.42 4.51 21.14
N TYR A 357 17.82 5.70 21.05
CA TYR A 357 17.43 6.52 22.18
C TYR A 357 15.97 6.97 22.00
N PRO A 358 14.98 6.19 22.50
CA PRO A 358 13.57 6.54 22.41
C PRO A 358 13.24 7.77 23.28
N TYR A 359 12.63 8.78 22.68
CA TYR A 359 12.26 10.03 23.32
C TYR A 359 10.77 10.04 23.67
N THR A 360 10.46 9.96 24.97
CA THR A 360 9.09 9.98 25.50
C THR A 360 8.92 11.09 26.53
N PRO A 361 8.74 12.36 26.11
CA PRO A 361 8.36 13.42 27.05
C PRO A 361 7.00 13.06 27.65
N ASN A 362 6.92 13.05 28.99
CA ASN A 362 5.72 12.70 29.79
C ASN A 362 5.39 11.20 29.92
N ASN A 363 6.33 10.27 29.73
CA ASN A 363 6.10 8.87 30.08
C ASN A 363 6.02 8.67 31.61
N GLU A 364 4.81 8.44 32.11
CA GLU A 364 4.50 8.25 33.55
C GLU A 364 5.30 7.11 34.21
N THR A 365 5.75 6.12 33.43
CA THR A 365 6.50 4.96 33.93
C THR A 365 8.02 5.12 33.85
N GLY A 366 8.50 6.09 33.07
CA GLY A 366 9.92 6.25 32.73
C GLY A 366 10.55 5.06 31.99
N LYS A 367 9.75 4.21 31.33
CA LYS A 367 10.23 3.00 30.62
C LYS A 367 9.59 2.83 29.25
N GLN A 368 10.37 2.37 28.28
CA GLN A 368 9.88 2.07 26.94
C GLN A 368 9.08 0.77 26.98
N ASP A 369 7.91 0.75 26.34
CA ASP A 369 7.16 -0.49 26.13
C ASP A 369 7.67 -1.21 24.88
N TYR A 370 8.19 -2.42 25.07
CA TYR A 370 8.65 -3.32 24.02
C TYR A 370 7.66 -4.45 23.70
N GLY A 371 6.56 -4.55 24.45
CA GLY A 371 5.59 -5.63 24.36
C GLY A 371 4.55 -5.44 23.25
N ARG A 372 3.57 -6.33 23.24
CA ARG A 372 2.38 -6.29 22.38
C ARG A 372 1.37 -5.25 22.89
N SER A 373 1.76 -3.99 22.88
CA SER A 373 0.85 -2.86 23.12
C SER A 373 0.04 -2.56 21.86
N HIS A 374 -1.09 -1.85 22.02
CA HIS A 374 -1.91 -1.37 20.91
C HIS A 374 -1.05 -0.66 19.85
N ALA A 375 -0.21 0.29 20.30
CA ALA A 375 0.62 1.11 19.42
C ALA A 375 1.74 0.30 18.72
N ASN A 376 2.42 -0.60 19.45
CA ASN A 376 3.50 -1.42 18.88
C ASN A 376 2.98 -2.45 17.85
N VAL A 377 1.82 -3.08 18.11
CA VAL A 377 1.20 -4.04 17.19
C VAL A 377 0.74 -3.34 15.91
N ASN A 378 0.04 -2.22 16.04
CA ASN A 378 -0.44 -1.46 14.89
C ASN A 378 0.71 -0.89 14.04
N TRP A 379 1.75 -0.34 14.67
CA TRP A 379 2.94 0.11 13.94
C TRP A 379 3.68 -1.05 13.25
N ALA A 380 3.74 -2.24 13.86
CA ALA A 380 4.37 -3.40 13.22
C ALA A 380 3.69 -3.81 11.90
N CYS A 381 2.36 -3.71 11.81
CA CYS A 381 1.63 -3.85 10.55
C CYS A 381 1.81 -2.63 9.63
N GLY A 382 1.79 -1.44 10.21
CA GLY A 382 1.91 -0.15 9.52
C GLY A 382 3.22 0.06 8.76
N ARG A 383 4.31 -0.61 9.14
CA ARG A 383 5.58 -0.59 8.39
C ARG A 383 5.47 -1.02 6.93
N CYS A 384 4.48 -1.87 6.59
CA CYS A 384 4.28 -2.36 5.22
C CYS A 384 2.88 -2.02 4.67
N HIS A 385 1.84 -2.00 5.51
CA HIS A 385 0.45 -1.67 5.12
C HIS A 385 0.18 -0.16 5.13
N SER A 386 1.15 0.67 4.78
CA SER A 386 1.02 2.13 4.72
C SER A 386 1.56 2.73 3.43
N GLY A 387 0.86 3.73 2.91
CA GLY A 387 1.22 4.39 1.67
C GLY A 387 0.39 5.63 1.41
N ASN A 388 0.86 6.44 0.47
CA ASN A 388 0.04 7.49 -0.11
C ASN A 388 -0.59 6.93 -1.38
N ARG A 389 -1.90 7.05 -1.51
CA ARG A 389 -2.69 6.64 -2.68
C ARG A 389 -3.75 7.72 -2.91
N ARG A 390 -4.31 7.76 -4.13
CA ARG A 390 -5.52 8.54 -4.40
C ARG A 390 -6.58 8.23 -3.34
N LEU A 391 -7.30 9.27 -2.91
CA LEU A 391 -8.40 9.15 -1.96
C LEU A 391 -9.72 9.39 -2.68
N LEU A 392 -10.75 8.64 -2.27
CA LEU A 392 -12.14 9.03 -2.52
C LEU A 392 -12.44 10.33 -1.76
N ALA A 393 -13.48 11.05 -2.15
CA ALA A 393 -13.90 12.31 -1.52
C ALA A 393 -14.19 12.15 -0.02
N GLY A 394 -14.57 10.95 0.42
CA GLY A 394 -14.74 10.58 1.84
C GLY A 394 -13.45 10.41 2.65
N GLY A 395 -12.27 10.46 2.04
CA GLY A 395 -10.96 10.28 2.69
C GLY A 395 -10.40 8.85 2.66
N MET A 396 -11.20 7.86 2.23
CA MET A 396 -10.78 6.48 2.07
C MET A 396 -9.78 6.32 0.93
N SER A 397 -8.71 5.55 1.11
CA SER A 397 -7.79 5.16 0.04
C SER A 397 -8.52 4.39 -1.07
N THR A 398 -8.17 4.59 -2.34
CA THR A 398 -8.76 3.86 -3.47
C THR A 398 -8.17 2.46 -3.70
N TRP A 399 -7.15 2.07 -2.92
CA TRP A 399 -6.32 0.88 -3.16
C TRP A 399 -6.02 0.13 -1.84
N ASN A 400 -5.74 -1.17 -1.93
CA ASN A 400 -5.21 -2.00 -0.84
C ASN A 400 -3.76 -1.65 -0.46
N SER A 401 -3.13 -2.46 0.41
CA SER A 401 -1.75 -2.30 0.87
C SER A 401 -1.48 -0.98 1.61
N THR A 402 -2.54 -0.22 1.90
CA THR A 402 -2.55 1.01 2.70
C THR A 402 -3.54 0.91 3.86
N GLU A 403 -3.93 -0.31 4.23
CA GLU A 403 -4.98 -0.60 5.23
C GLU A 403 -4.71 0.13 6.56
N TYR A 404 -3.44 0.27 6.97
CA TYR A 404 -3.10 0.99 8.19
C TYR A 404 -3.23 2.51 8.03
N THR A 405 -2.81 3.10 6.90
CA THR A 405 -3.00 4.53 6.66
C THR A 405 -4.48 4.89 6.53
N ASP A 406 -5.27 3.99 5.93
CA ASP A 406 -6.73 4.12 5.81
C ASP A 406 -7.40 4.01 7.20
N ALA A 407 -7.03 2.97 7.97
CA ALA A 407 -7.45 2.76 9.36
C ALA A 407 -7.22 3.98 10.26
N MET A 408 -6.05 4.61 10.18
CA MET A 408 -5.69 5.79 10.98
C MET A 408 -6.45 7.08 10.59
N ARG A 409 -7.24 7.07 9.50
CA ARG A 409 -8.21 8.14 9.18
C ARG A 409 -9.59 7.89 9.79
N GLY A 410 -9.89 6.66 10.18
CA GLY A 410 -11.07 6.29 10.96
C GLY A 410 -10.88 6.53 12.46
N SER A 411 -11.96 6.44 13.25
CA SER A 411 -11.88 6.65 14.70
C SER A 411 -11.52 5.39 15.50
N CYS A 412 -11.89 4.20 15.02
CA CYS A 412 -11.83 2.99 15.85
C CYS A 412 -10.41 2.47 16.14
N TYR A 413 -9.43 2.81 15.31
CA TYR A 413 -8.01 2.42 15.50
C TYR A 413 -7.26 3.27 16.54
N SER A 414 -7.97 4.07 17.35
CA SER A 414 -7.44 4.53 18.64
C SER A 414 -7.44 3.43 19.71
N GLU A 415 -8.30 2.40 19.56
CA GLU A 415 -8.45 1.28 20.50
C GLU A 415 -8.27 -0.10 19.83
N LEU A 416 -8.66 -0.25 18.56
CA LEU A 416 -8.56 -1.52 17.82
C LEU A 416 -7.16 -1.76 17.24
N THR A 417 -6.73 -3.01 17.29
CA THR A 417 -5.55 -3.49 16.57
C THR A 417 -5.88 -4.27 15.31
N CYS A 418 -4.96 -4.34 14.35
CA CYS A 418 -5.10 -5.19 13.16
C CYS A 418 -5.41 -6.66 13.52
N ILE A 419 -4.88 -7.16 14.64
CA ILE A 419 -5.03 -8.55 15.08
C ILE A 419 -6.35 -8.85 15.83
N ASP A 420 -7.19 -7.84 16.07
CA ASP A 420 -8.56 -8.05 16.57
C ASP A 420 -9.47 -8.66 15.50
N CYS A 421 -9.17 -8.38 14.21
CA CYS A 421 -9.88 -8.94 13.06
C CYS A 421 -9.07 -10.01 12.31
N HIS A 422 -7.75 -9.87 12.22
CA HIS A 422 -6.89 -10.75 11.40
C HIS A 422 -6.01 -11.68 12.24
N ASN A 423 -5.89 -12.94 11.83
CA ASN A 423 -4.82 -13.81 12.30
C ASN A 423 -3.56 -13.55 11.46
N PRO A 424 -2.46 -13.01 12.02
CA PRO A 424 -1.27 -12.62 11.24
C PRO A 424 -0.47 -13.82 10.68
N HIS A 425 -0.75 -15.04 11.14
CA HIS A 425 -0.10 -16.27 10.67
C HIS A 425 -0.93 -17.04 9.64
N GLN A 426 -2.26 -16.88 9.63
CA GLN A 426 -3.16 -17.67 8.79
C GLN A 426 -3.65 -16.85 7.59
N ALA A 427 -3.53 -17.41 6.39
CA ALA A 427 -3.90 -16.69 5.18
C ALA A 427 -5.40 -16.40 5.17
N THR A 428 -5.77 -15.15 4.84
CA THR A 428 -7.19 -14.76 4.67
C THR A 428 -7.86 -15.53 3.52
N GLY A 429 -7.07 -16.12 2.61
CA GLY A 429 -7.56 -16.76 1.38
C GLY A 429 -7.86 -15.74 0.27
N PRO A 430 -8.45 -16.15 -0.86
CA PRO A 430 -8.72 -15.23 -1.96
C PRO A 430 -9.82 -14.21 -1.62
N LYS A 431 -10.89 -14.61 -0.92
CA LYS A 431 -11.98 -13.74 -0.45
C LYS A 431 -12.11 -13.84 1.07
N TRP A 432 -12.67 -12.82 1.73
CA TRP A 432 -12.89 -12.83 3.19
C TRP A 432 -13.90 -13.92 3.60
N THR A 433 -13.50 -14.83 4.49
CA THR A 433 -14.29 -16.01 4.88
C THR A 433 -14.81 -15.99 6.31
N VAL A 434 -14.41 -15.02 7.16
CA VAL A 434 -14.89 -14.95 8.54
C VAL A 434 -16.40 -14.64 8.55
N PRO A 435 -17.24 -15.46 9.23
CA PRO A 435 -18.67 -15.25 9.30
C PRO A 435 -19.05 -13.86 9.82
N ALA A 436 -20.10 -13.27 9.25
CA ALA A 436 -20.48 -11.89 9.56
C ALA A 436 -20.79 -11.67 11.05
N ASN A 437 -21.42 -12.65 11.73
CA ASN A 437 -21.65 -12.57 13.17
C ASN A 437 -20.37 -12.60 14.02
N GLN A 438 -19.30 -13.24 13.56
CA GLN A 438 -17.99 -13.21 14.22
C GLN A 438 -17.26 -11.89 13.95
N SER A 439 -17.47 -11.30 12.77
CA SER A 439 -16.89 -9.98 12.45
C SER A 439 -17.61 -8.86 13.21
N ASP A 440 -18.94 -8.87 13.25
CA ASP A 440 -19.77 -7.93 14.02
C ASP A 440 -19.43 -7.98 15.52
N SER A 441 -19.06 -9.15 16.07
CA SER A 441 -18.74 -9.27 17.49
C SER A 441 -17.52 -8.45 17.90
N VAL A 442 -16.57 -8.18 16.98
CA VAL A 442 -15.42 -7.30 17.23
C VAL A 442 -15.89 -5.87 17.50
N CYS A 443 -16.84 -5.38 16.70
CA CYS A 443 -17.46 -4.06 16.85
C CYS A 443 -18.28 -3.97 18.15
N LEU A 444 -19.07 -5.01 18.45
CA LEU A 444 -19.96 -5.05 19.62
C LEU A 444 -19.21 -5.04 20.97
N ARG A 445 -17.90 -5.31 21.01
CA ARG A 445 -17.08 -5.14 22.24
C ARG A 445 -17.08 -3.70 22.77
N CYS A 446 -17.22 -2.70 21.89
CA CYS A 446 -17.27 -1.28 22.24
C CYS A 446 -18.63 -0.63 21.90
N HIS A 447 -19.51 -1.37 21.23
CA HIS A 447 -20.83 -0.91 20.77
C HIS A 447 -21.94 -1.86 21.26
N ASP A 448 -21.89 -2.23 22.54
CA ASP A 448 -22.79 -3.19 23.18
C ASP A 448 -24.28 -2.79 23.08
N GLN A 449 -24.58 -1.49 22.98
CA GLN A 449 -25.94 -0.98 22.77
C GLN A 449 -26.62 -1.52 21.50
N PHE A 450 -25.87 -2.02 20.51
CA PHE A 450 -26.38 -2.62 19.28
C PHE A 450 -26.34 -4.15 19.26
N GLU A 451 -26.03 -4.81 20.39
CA GLU A 451 -26.02 -6.27 20.48
C GLU A 451 -27.42 -6.84 20.19
N SER A 452 -28.46 -6.27 20.80
CA SER A 452 -29.83 -6.76 20.63
C SER A 452 -30.34 -6.58 19.18
N PRO A 453 -31.03 -7.58 18.59
CA PRO A 453 -31.54 -7.49 17.22
C PRO A 453 -32.46 -6.29 16.97
N LEU A 454 -33.27 -5.89 17.96
CA LEU A 454 -34.15 -4.73 17.85
C LEU A 454 -33.38 -3.40 17.83
N ALA A 455 -32.37 -3.24 18.68
CA ALA A 455 -31.52 -2.04 18.67
C ALA A 455 -30.70 -1.96 17.38
N ARG A 456 -30.19 -3.10 16.90
CA ARG A 456 -29.47 -3.18 15.62
C ARG A 456 -30.36 -2.84 14.43
N GLN A 457 -31.57 -3.38 14.38
CA GLN A 457 -32.55 -3.05 13.34
C GLN A 457 -32.98 -1.58 13.39
N ALA A 458 -33.14 -1.00 14.59
CA ALA A 458 -33.43 0.42 14.76
C ALA A 458 -32.25 1.33 14.36
N HIS A 459 -31.01 0.82 14.40
CA HIS A 459 -29.81 1.54 13.99
C HIS A 459 -29.52 1.42 12.48
N THR A 460 -29.65 0.22 11.90
CA THR A 460 -29.30 -0.05 10.49
C THR A 460 -30.48 0.10 9.53
N HIS A 461 -31.71 0.14 10.06
CA HIS A 461 -32.98 0.10 9.31
C HIS A 461 -33.16 -1.16 8.44
N HIS A 462 -32.36 -2.20 8.70
CA HIS A 462 -32.41 -3.50 8.02
C HIS A 462 -32.85 -4.61 8.98
N SER A 463 -33.53 -5.64 8.45
CA SER A 463 -33.89 -6.82 9.24
C SER A 463 -32.63 -7.55 9.74
N PRO A 464 -32.58 -8.05 10.99
CA PRO A 464 -31.36 -8.63 11.59
C PRO A 464 -30.74 -9.83 10.87
N ASP A 465 -31.52 -10.53 10.04
CA ASP A 465 -31.06 -11.69 9.25
C ASP A 465 -30.59 -11.30 7.83
N THR A 466 -30.40 -10.01 7.55
CA THR A 466 -30.03 -9.50 6.22
C THR A 466 -28.66 -8.81 6.24
N MET A 467 -27.97 -8.85 5.11
CA MET A 467 -26.61 -8.32 4.96
C MET A 467 -26.47 -6.85 5.40
N GLY A 468 -27.48 -6.01 5.11
CA GLY A 468 -27.48 -4.59 5.53
C GLY A 468 -27.61 -4.36 7.05
N SER A 469 -27.75 -5.41 7.86
CA SER A 469 -27.71 -5.33 9.32
C SER A 469 -26.32 -5.57 9.93
N HIS A 470 -25.33 -6.00 9.13
CA HIS A 470 -23.95 -6.22 9.56
C HIS A 470 -23.15 -4.92 9.60
N CYS A 471 -22.31 -4.76 10.64
CA CYS A 471 -21.58 -3.53 10.90
C CYS A 471 -20.63 -3.18 9.74
N MET A 472 -19.89 -4.17 9.24
CA MET A 472 -18.91 -3.95 8.16
C MET A 472 -19.54 -3.58 6.82
N ASP A 473 -20.78 -3.96 6.53
CA ASP A 473 -21.39 -3.67 5.22
C ASP A 473 -21.76 -2.19 5.06
N CYS A 474 -22.00 -1.49 6.17
CA CYS A 474 -22.19 -0.04 6.18
C CYS A 474 -20.93 0.74 6.57
N HIS A 475 -20.17 0.29 7.57
CA HIS A 475 -19.02 1.04 8.12
C HIS A 475 -17.67 0.70 7.47
N MET A 476 -17.58 -0.41 6.74
CA MET A 476 -16.41 -0.85 5.97
C MET A 476 -16.83 -1.36 4.57
N PRO A 477 -17.52 -0.55 3.75
CA PRO A 477 -17.94 -0.95 2.41
C PRO A 477 -16.73 -1.32 1.52
N ARG A 478 -16.98 -2.13 0.49
CA ARG A 478 -15.97 -2.51 -0.50
C ARG A 478 -15.69 -1.31 -1.41
N LEU A 479 -14.54 -0.66 -1.22
CA LEU A 479 -14.17 0.59 -1.89
C LEU A 479 -12.73 0.62 -2.41
N ASN A 480 -11.89 -0.35 -2.04
CA ASN A 480 -10.46 -0.34 -2.36
C ASN A 480 -10.17 -1.37 -3.46
N GLU A 481 -9.44 -0.97 -4.50
CA GLU A 481 -8.81 -1.85 -5.48
C GLU A 481 -7.97 -2.91 -4.74
N GLY A 482 -8.16 -4.19 -5.09
CA GLY A 482 -7.61 -5.35 -4.38
C GLY A 482 -6.81 -6.31 -5.26
N LEU A 483 -6.19 -5.82 -6.33
CA LEU A 483 -5.60 -6.52 -7.47
C LEU A 483 -6.59 -7.32 -8.35
N GLN A 484 -7.55 -8.03 -7.76
CA GLN A 484 -8.56 -8.83 -8.48
C GLN A 484 -9.96 -8.89 -7.83
N ASP A 485 -10.18 -8.17 -6.73
CA ASP A 485 -11.45 -8.05 -5.99
C ASP A 485 -11.50 -6.61 -5.45
N VAL A 486 -12.67 -6.09 -5.10
CA VAL A 486 -12.76 -4.80 -4.38
C VAL A 486 -12.87 -5.11 -2.89
N VAL A 487 -11.82 -4.76 -2.15
CA VAL A 487 -11.71 -5.04 -0.72
C VAL A 487 -12.33 -3.92 0.12
N ARG A 488 -12.60 -4.22 1.39
CA ARG A 488 -13.18 -3.28 2.34
C ARG A 488 -12.20 -2.14 2.66
N THR A 489 -12.72 -0.92 2.72
CA THR A 489 -11.99 0.19 3.35
C THR A 489 -11.72 -0.15 4.82
N HIS A 490 -10.53 0.20 5.29
CA HIS A 490 -10.13 0.04 6.68
C HIS A 490 -10.33 1.33 7.48
N MET A 491 -10.56 2.47 6.81
CA MET A 491 -11.16 3.65 7.42
C MET A 491 -12.57 3.30 7.89
N ILE A 492 -12.74 2.93 9.17
CA ILE A 492 -14.06 2.71 9.76
C ILE A 492 -14.73 4.07 9.98
N PHE A 493 -15.82 4.33 9.25
CA PHE A 493 -16.43 5.67 9.16
C PHE A 493 -17.96 5.66 9.34
N SER A 494 -18.57 6.85 9.44
CA SER A 494 -20.04 6.98 9.50
C SER A 494 -20.65 7.01 8.09
N PRO A 495 -21.61 6.12 7.75
CA PRO A 495 -22.26 6.10 6.44
C PRO A 495 -22.90 7.43 6.00
N THR A 496 -23.17 8.32 6.95
CA THR A 496 -23.80 9.63 6.73
C THR A 496 -22.79 10.78 6.53
N GLN A 497 -21.52 10.50 6.23
CA GLN A 497 -20.52 11.58 6.14
C GLN A 497 -20.75 12.47 4.91
N PRO A 498 -20.85 13.81 5.06
CA PRO A 498 -21.19 14.70 3.96
C PRO A 498 -20.25 14.60 2.77
N GLN A 499 -18.94 14.51 2.98
CA GLN A 499 -17.94 14.55 1.90
C GLN A 499 -18.11 13.40 0.88
N MET A 500 -18.56 12.23 1.34
CA MET A 500 -18.82 11.08 0.46
C MET A 500 -20.16 11.22 -0.28
N ILE A 501 -21.21 11.64 0.43
CA ILE A 501 -22.58 11.76 -0.11
C ILE A 501 -22.68 12.95 -1.07
N GLU A 502 -22.13 14.11 -0.70
CA GLU A 502 -22.14 15.35 -1.49
C GLU A 502 -21.33 15.24 -2.79
N ALA A 503 -20.32 14.36 -2.82
CA ALA A 503 -19.54 14.05 -4.02
C ALA A 503 -20.21 13.05 -4.97
N ASN A 504 -21.36 12.45 -4.58
CA ASN A 504 -22.07 11.41 -5.34
C ASN A 504 -21.17 10.20 -5.71
N GLN A 505 -20.17 9.92 -4.87
CA GLN A 505 -19.24 8.81 -5.04
C GLN A 505 -19.79 7.50 -4.41
N PRO A 506 -19.11 6.35 -4.58
CA PRO A 506 -19.49 5.08 -3.99
C PRO A 506 -19.72 5.20 -2.48
N ASN A 507 -20.94 4.90 -2.07
CA ASN A 507 -21.41 5.05 -0.69
C ASN A 507 -22.08 3.78 -0.18
N ALA A 508 -22.02 3.57 1.14
CA ALA A 508 -22.50 2.38 1.84
C ALA A 508 -23.91 1.92 1.43
N CYS A 509 -24.87 2.84 1.26
CA CYS A 509 -26.25 2.50 0.89
C CYS A 509 -26.33 1.98 -0.55
N ASN A 510 -25.72 2.70 -1.49
CA ASN A 510 -25.77 2.35 -2.90
C ASN A 510 -24.83 1.20 -3.29
N MET A 511 -23.91 0.75 -2.42
CA MET A 511 -23.18 -0.52 -2.62
C MET A 511 -24.11 -1.75 -2.70
N CYS A 512 -25.32 -1.64 -2.13
CA CYS A 512 -26.37 -2.65 -2.23
C CYS A 512 -27.54 -2.21 -3.12
N HIS A 513 -27.90 -0.93 -3.05
CA HIS A 513 -28.98 -0.29 -3.80
C HIS A 513 -28.44 0.45 -5.03
N VAL A 514 -27.70 -0.28 -5.88
CA VAL A 514 -27.10 0.21 -7.13
C VAL A 514 -28.12 0.69 -8.16
N ASP A 515 -29.37 0.25 -8.03
CA ASP A 515 -30.53 0.59 -8.85
C ASP A 515 -31.21 1.92 -8.42
N LYS A 516 -30.87 2.46 -7.24
CA LYS A 516 -31.48 3.69 -6.71
C LYS A 516 -30.61 4.92 -7.01
N PRO A 517 -31.21 6.07 -7.38
CA PRO A 517 -30.47 7.32 -7.57
C PRO A 517 -30.02 7.91 -6.22
N ILE A 518 -29.14 8.91 -6.25
CA ILE A 518 -28.64 9.54 -5.01
C ILE A 518 -29.76 10.18 -4.20
N ASP A 519 -30.77 10.78 -4.85
CA ASP A 519 -31.94 11.39 -4.19
C ASP A 519 -32.72 10.42 -3.29
N TRP A 520 -32.76 9.13 -3.65
CA TRP A 520 -33.37 8.10 -2.80
C TRP A 520 -32.56 7.92 -1.51
N THR A 521 -31.23 7.90 -1.63
CA THR A 521 -30.29 7.81 -0.51
C THR A 521 -30.40 9.06 0.39
N LEU A 522 -30.46 10.26 -0.19
CA LEU A 522 -30.70 11.51 0.56
C LEU A 522 -32.00 11.45 1.36
N GLY A 523 -33.10 11.03 0.72
CA GLY A 523 -34.40 10.88 1.38
C GLY A 523 -34.37 9.94 2.57
N ARG A 524 -33.69 8.78 2.45
CA ARG A 524 -33.51 7.84 3.58
C ARG A 524 -32.61 8.38 4.67
N LEU A 525 -31.52 9.07 4.32
CA LEU A 525 -30.60 9.65 5.32
C LEU A 525 -31.24 10.80 6.11
N SER A 526 -32.13 11.59 5.48
CA SER A 526 -32.96 12.58 6.17
C SER A 526 -34.04 11.91 7.05
N GLU A 527 -34.82 10.97 6.51
CA GLU A 527 -35.88 10.24 7.22
C GLU A 527 -35.39 9.50 8.47
N TRP A 528 -34.25 8.79 8.36
CA TRP A 528 -33.75 7.89 9.40
C TRP A 528 -32.81 8.56 10.39
N TYR A 529 -31.97 9.49 9.93
CA TYR A 529 -30.89 10.06 10.73
C TYR A 529 -30.94 11.59 10.85
N GLY A 530 -31.97 12.25 10.28
CA GLY A 530 -32.11 13.71 10.32
C GLY A 530 -30.96 14.45 9.62
N ARG A 531 -30.38 13.84 8.57
CA ARG A 531 -29.22 14.37 7.85
C ARG A 531 -29.61 15.08 6.56
N GLU A 532 -29.19 16.34 6.46
CA GLU A 532 -29.29 17.17 5.27
C GLU A 532 -27.92 17.36 4.63
N TYR A 533 -27.88 17.56 3.30
CA TYR A 533 -26.68 17.62 2.48
C TYR A 533 -26.75 18.78 1.47
N ASP A 534 -25.59 19.27 1.02
CA ASP A 534 -25.52 20.30 -0.01
C ASP A 534 -25.89 19.75 -1.41
N THR A 535 -27.16 19.93 -1.80
CA THR A 535 -27.68 19.52 -3.10
C THR A 535 -27.02 20.24 -4.28
N ALA A 536 -26.42 21.42 -4.08
CA ALA A 536 -25.70 22.12 -5.14
C ALA A 536 -24.38 21.43 -5.47
N LYS A 537 -23.67 20.87 -4.46
CA LYS A 537 -22.49 20.02 -4.70
C LYS A 537 -22.85 18.72 -5.40
N ILE A 538 -23.97 18.09 -5.01
CA ILE A 538 -24.44 16.84 -5.63
C ILE A 538 -24.82 17.09 -7.09
N ALA A 539 -25.50 18.19 -7.40
CA ALA A 539 -25.82 18.58 -8.77
C ALA A 539 -24.59 18.98 -9.60
N ALA A 540 -23.52 19.47 -8.95
CA ALA A 540 -22.22 19.76 -9.56
C ALA A 540 -21.27 18.55 -9.58
N SER A 541 -21.68 17.39 -9.04
CA SER A 541 -20.88 16.16 -9.08
C SER A 541 -20.75 15.63 -10.50
N ASP A 542 -19.62 15.00 -10.76
CA ASP A 542 -19.21 14.44 -12.06
C ASP A 542 -19.93 13.11 -12.42
N GLY A 543 -21.12 12.89 -11.86
CA GLY A 543 -21.95 11.71 -12.10
C GLY A 543 -23.25 12.04 -12.85
N LEU A 544 -24.16 11.07 -12.90
CA LEU A 544 -25.54 11.25 -13.39
C LEU A 544 -26.48 11.16 -12.18
N PRO A 545 -26.69 12.24 -11.39
CA PRO A 545 -27.39 12.17 -10.10
C PRO A 545 -28.83 11.62 -10.20
N ASN A 546 -29.51 11.85 -11.32
CA ASN A 546 -30.86 11.36 -11.57
C ASN A 546 -30.91 9.90 -12.07
N ALA A 547 -29.77 9.28 -12.39
CA ALA A 547 -29.69 7.88 -12.79
C ALA A 547 -29.50 6.96 -11.59
N ALA A 548 -29.75 5.67 -11.77
CA ALA A 548 -29.36 4.64 -10.81
C ALA A 548 -27.87 4.78 -10.42
N ALA A 549 -27.54 4.72 -9.13
CA ALA A 549 -26.21 5.05 -8.62
C ALA A 549 -25.08 4.27 -9.31
N GLY A 550 -25.26 2.98 -9.59
CA GLY A 550 -24.27 2.19 -10.32
C GLY A 550 -23.97 2.73 -11.73
N ILE A 551 -24.97 3.30 -12.42
CA ILE A 551 -24.79 3.94 -13.73
C ILE A 551 -24.17 5.32 -13.59
N SER A 552 -24.58 6.10 -12.57
CA SER A 552 -23.95 7.37 -12.22
C SER A 552 -22.45 7.22 -12.02
N TRP A 553 -22.03 6.22 -11.24
CA TRP A 553 -20.62 5.95 -10.96
C TRP A 553 -19.84 5.45 -12.18
N LEU A 554 -20.43 4.59 -13.02
CA LEU A 554 -19.81 4.17 -14.30
C LEU A 554 -19.53 5.34 -15.26
N HIS A 555 -20.15 6.50 -15.05
CA HIS A 555 -19.98 7.70 -15.87
C HIS A 555 -18.99 8.72 -15.28
N SER A 556 -18.47 8.53 -14.07
CA SER A 556 -17.50 9.47 -13.47
C SER A 556 -16.15 9.47 -14.19
N SER A 557 -15.50 10.62 -14.26
CA SER A 557 -14.10 10.79 -14.65
C SER A 557 -13.12 10.08 -13.71
N ASP A 558 -13.48 9.88 -12.43
CA ASP A 558 -12.67 9.15 -11.47
C ASP A 558 -12.64 7.65 -11.81
N GLN A 559 -11.45 7.14 -12.15
CA GLN A 559 -11.29 5.74 -12.55
C GLN A 559 -11.64 4.76 -11.43
N SER A 560 -11.34 5.09 -10.17
CA SER A 560 -11.62 4.26 -9.01
C SER A 560 -13.12 4.17 -8.75
N VAL A 561 -13.85 5.27 -8.95
CA VAL A 561 -15.33 5.28 -8.87
C VAL A 561 -15.95 4.35 -9.91
N ARG A 562 -15.47 4.38 -11.17
CA ARG A 562 -15.93 3.46 -12.22
C ARG A 562 -15.60 1.99 -11.90
N LEU A 563 -14.41 1.72 -11.34
CA LEU A 563 -13.98 0.38 -10.92
C LEU A 563 -14.89 -0.20 -9.84
N ILE A 564 -15.14 0.56 -8.77
CA ILE A 564 -16.02 0.16 -7.65
C ILE A 564 -17.46 -0.06 -8.15
N ALA A 565 -17.92 0.71 -9.14
CA ALA A 565 -19.24 0.54 -9.74
C ALA A 565 -19.42 -0.81 -10.45
N LEU A 566 -18.39 -1.28 -11.17
CA LEU A 566 -18.41 -2.57 -11.88
C LEU A 566 -18.59 -3.74 -10.90
N ASP A 567 -17.76 -3.77 -9.85
CA ASP A 567 -17.85 -4.76 -8.77
C ASP A 567 -19.21 -4.68 -8.04
N ALA A 568 -19.68 -3.49 -7.70
CA ALA A 568 -20.97 -3.31 -7.05
C ALA A 568 -22.13 -3.86 -7.92
N LEU A 569 -22.14 -3.57 -9.22
CA LEU A 569 -23.16 -4.07 -10.14
C LEU A 569 -23.13 -5.60 -10.27
N ALA A 570 -21.94 -6.20 -10.41
CA ALA A 570 -21.77 -7.66 -10.50
C ALA A 570 -22.19 -8.38 -9.20
N ARG A 571 -21.72 -7.91 -8.03
CA ARG A 571 -22.11 -8.47 -6.73
C ARG A 571 -23.59 -8.31 -6.40
N ARG A 572 -24.28 -7.36 -7.03
CA ARG A 572 -25.74 -7.19 -6.93
C ARG A 572 -26.50 -7.87 -8.08
N GLN A 573 -25.83 -8.66 -8.92
CA GLN A 573 -26.38 -9.42 -10.03
C GLN A 573 -27.22 -8.53 -10.99
N SER A 574 -26.69 -7.35 -11.28
CA SER A 574 -27.40 -6.27 -11.98
C SER A 574 -27.38 -6.45 -13.50
N HIS A 575 -27.97 -7.53 -14.02
CA HIS A 575 -28.06 -7.79 -15.46
C HIS A 575 -28.65 -6.62 -16.28
N TRP A 576 -29.52 -5.81 -15.68
CA TRP A 576 -30.08 -4.59 -16.28
C TRP A 576 -29.01 -3.55 -16.65
N ALA A 577 -27.85 -3.55 -15.98
CA ALA A 577 -26.74 -2.64 -16.23
C ALA A 577 -25.73 -3.17 -17.27
N LEU A 578 -25.91 -4.39 -17.78
CA LEU A 578 -24.97 -5.05 -18.70
C LEU A 578 -24.58 -4.19 -19.93
N PRO A 579 -25.47 -3.41 -20.58
CA PRO A 579 -25.07 -2.51 -21.67
C PRO A 579 -24.01 -1.48 -21.26
N HIS A 580 -24.10 -0.97 -20.03
CA HIS A 580 -23.12 -0.01 -19.48
C HIS A 580 -21.83 -0.71 -19.03
N MET A 581 -21.93 -1.91 -18.46
CA MET A 581 -20.75 -2.73 -18.10
C MET A 581 -19.95 -3.11 -19.35
N LEU A 582 -20.60 -3.54 -20.45
CA LEU A 582 -19.95 -3.82 -21.74
C LEU A 582 -19.29 -2.60 -22.38
N LYS A 583 -19.72 -1.37 -22.03
CA LYS A 583 -19.03 -0.15 -22.43
C LYS A 583 -17.73 0.05 -21.64
N ALA A 584 -17.66 -0.37 -20.38
CA ALA A 584 -16.45 -0.27 -19.57
C ALA A 584 -15.31 -1.22 -20.02
N LEU A 585 -15.59 -2.21 -20.87
CA LEU A 585 -14.56 -2.96 -21.59
C LEU A 585 -13.77 -2.11 -22.62
N ASP A 586 -14.17 -0.84 -22.83
CA ASP A 586 -13.45 0.14 -23.65
C ASP A 586 -12.87 1.31 -22.81
N ASP A 587 -12.85 1.19 -21.48
CA ASP A 587 -12.31 2.21 -20.57
C ASP A 587 -10.83 2.51 -20.90
N PRO A 588 -10.38 3.79 -20.92
CA PRO A 588 -8.97 4.11 -21.17
C PRO A 588 -7.99 3.47 -20.17
N PHE A 589 -8.42 3.18 -18.94
CA PHE A 589 -7.58 2.58 -17.90
C PHE A 589 -7.67 1.04 -17.96
N ILE A 590 -6.50 0.40 -18.08
CA ILE A 590 -6.38 -1.06 -18.19
C ILE A 590 -6.92 -1.81 -16.97
N ILE A 591 -6.80 -1.22 -15.77
CA ILE A 591 -7.34 -1.80 -14.53
C ILE A 591 -8.87 -1.81 -14.53
N ASN A 592 -9.51 -0.76 -15.02
CA ASN A 592 -10.96 -0.72 -15.19
C ASN A 592 -11.45 -1.76 -16.21
N ARG A 593 -10.70 -1.96 -17.31
CA ARG A 593 -11.00 -3.05 -18.27
C ARG A 593 -10.81 -4.44 -17.65
N GLN A 594 -9.84 -4.61 -16.74
CA GLN A 594 -9.65 -5.86 -15.98
C GLN A 594 -10.86 -6.14 -15.07
N PHE A 595 -11.30 -5.16 -14.29
CA PHE A 595 -12.48 -5.29 -13.43
C PHE A 595 -13.78 -5.41 -14.23
N ALA A 596 -13.90 -4.78 -15.39
CA ALA A 596 -15.04 -4.95 -16.28
C ALA A 596 -15.11 -6.39 -16.83
N ARG A 597 -13.96 -6.98 -17.20
CA ARG A 597 -13.88 -8.41 -17.55
C ARG A 597 -14.32 -9.28 -16.38
N ILE A 598 -13.69 -9.16 -15.20
CA ILE A 598 -14.04 -9.93 -13.99
C ILE A 598 -15.54 -9.84 -13.71
N SER A 599 -16.08 -8.62 -13.70
CA SER A 599 -17.48 -8.33 -13.34
C SER A 599 -18.49 -8.92 -14.34
N ILE A 600 -18.18 -8.96 -15.64
CA ILE A 600 -19.07 -9.50 -16.67
C ILE A 600 -18.98 -11.03 -16.72
N GLU A 601 -17.78 -11.59 -16.57
CA GLU A 601 -17.57 -13.04 -16.52
C GLU A 601 -18.23 -13.65 -15.26
N GLU A 602 -18.07 -13.05 -14.07
CA GLU A 602 -18.77 -13.46 -12.84
C GLU A 602 -20.30 -13.25 -12.92
N LEU A 603 -20.79 -12.26 -13.67
CA LEU A 603 -22.24 -11.97 -13.81
C LEU A 603 -22.94 -12.92 -14.79
N LEU A 604 -22.25 -13.40 -15.83
CA LEU A 604 -22.86 -14.17 -16.92
C LEU A 604 -22.40 -15.62 -17.03
N ASP A 605 -21.40 -16.04 -16.25
CA ASP A 605 -20.74 -17.36 -16.34
C ASP A 605 -20.17 -17.62 -17.75
N VAL A 606 -19.43 -16.63 -18.27
CA VAL A 606 -18.77 -16.65 -19.60
C VAL A 606 -17.29 -16.35 -19.47
N GLN A 607 -16.50 -16.65 -20.51
CA GLN A 607 -15.11 -16.22 -20.64
C GLN A 607 -14.98 -15.29 -21.84
N LEU A 608 -14.58 -14.03 -21.64
CA LEU A 608 -14.50 -13.06 -22.75
C LEU A 608 -13.36 -13.37 -23.73
N SER A 609 -12.34 -14.12 -23.27
CA SER A 609 -11.25 -14.64 -24.10
C SER A 609 -11.74 -15.58 -25.21
N ASP A 610 -12.81 -16.35 -24.97
CA ASP A 610 -13.36 -17.30 -25.95
C ASP A 610 -14.05 -16.57 -27.12
N HIS A 611 -14.34 -15.27 -26.92
CA HIS A 611 -14.83 -14.34 -27.94
C HIS A 611 -13.73 -13.39 -28.46
N GLY A 612 -12.48 -13.66 -28.11
CA GLY A 612 -11.30 -12.92 -28.56
C GLY A 612 -11.09 -11.57 -27.88
N TYR A 613 -11.70 -11.31 -26.72
CA TYR A 613 -11.44 -10.09 -25.95
C TYR A 613 -10.44 -10.35 -24.82
N HIS A 614 -9.42 -9.50 -24.73
CA HIS A 614 -8.50 -9.43 -23.60
C HIS A 614 -8.39 -7.97 -23.11
N PHE A 615 -8.41 -7.77 -21.79
CA PHE A 615 -8.47 -6.43 -21.18
C PHE A 615 -7.25 -5.54 -21.47
N TYR A 616 -6.12 -6.14 -21.85
CA TYR A 616 -4.88 -5.46 -22.21
C TYR A 616 -4.78 -5.08 -23.70
N MET A 617 -5.83 -5.30 -24.50
CA MET A 617 -5.86 -4.89 -25.91
C MET A 617 -5.80 -3.37 -26.11
N THR A 618 -5.07 -2.95 -27.14
CA THR A 618 -5.08 -1.56 -27.64
C THR A 618 -6.48 -1.16 -28.13
N ALA A 619 -6.69 0.14 -28.30
CA ALA A 619 -7.98 0.67 -28.77
C ALA A 619 -8.38 0.12 -30.15
N GLU A 620 -7.42 -0.15 -31.03
CA GLU A 620 -7.64 -0.73 -32.35
C GLU A 620 -8.00 -2.22 -32.27
N GLU A 621 -7.22 -3.02 -31.51
CA GLU A 621 -7.38 -4.48 -31.39
C GLU A 621 -8.74 -4.88 -30.81
N ARG A 622 -9.33 -4.08 -29.91
CA ARG A 622 -10.59 -4.43 -29.23
C ARG A 622 -11.86 -4.03 -29.97
N ILE A 623 -11.80 -3.31 -31.10
CA ILE A 623 -13.01 -2.87 -31.83
C ILE A 623 -13.87 -4.07 -32.27
N GLU A 624 -13.27 -5.07 -32.90
CA GLU A 624 -13.99 -6.25 -33.39
C GLU A 624 -14.50 -7.16 -32.25
N PRO A 625 -13.67 -7.54 -31.24
CA PRO A 625 -14.15 -8.29 -30.07
C PRO A 625 -15.30 -7.60 -29.33
N LEU A 626 -15.24 -6.28 -29.11
CA LEU A 626 -16.32 -5.53 -28.47
C LEU A 626 -17.61 -5.54 -29.32
N GLY A 627 -17.50 -5.46 -30.65
CA GLY A 627 -18.63 -5.61 -31.57
C GLY A 627 -19.30 -6.98 -31.43
N LYS A 628 -18.51 -8.05 -31.42
CA LYS A 628 -18.99 -9.43 -31.22
C LYS A 628 -19.66 -9.63 -29.86
N LEU A 629 -19.02 -9.16 -28.77
CA LEU A 629 -19.57 -9.27 -27.41
C LEU A 629 -20.90 -8.52 -27.27
N ARG A 630 -21.04 -7.34 -27.87
CA ARG A 630 -22.32 -6.61 -27.89
C ARG A 630 -23.40 -7.39 -28.64
N GLN A 631 -23.08 -7.97 -29.80
CA GLN A 631 -24.06 -8.78 -30.56
C GLN A 631 -24.45 -10.08 -29.85
N LEU A 632 -23.54 -10.68 -29.08
CA LEU A 632 -23.77 -11.95 -28.39
C LEU A 632 -24.50 -11.80 -27.05
N LEU A 633 -24.12 -10.79 -26.27
CA LEU A 633 -24.52 -10.66 -24.86
C LEU A 633 -25.65 -9.65 -24.63
N LEU A 634 -26.03 -8.87 -25.66
CA LEU A 634 -27.16 -7.94 -25.58
C LEU A 634 -28.35 -8.43 -26.42
N PRO A 635 -29.59 -8.36 -25.90
CA PRO A 635 -30.77 -8.73 -26.68
C PRO A 635 -31.01 -7.74 -27.83
N GLU A 636 -31.54 -8.23 -28.95
CA GLU A 636 -31.65 -7.51 -30.24
C GLU A 636 -32.30 -6.11 -30.17
N ASN A 637 -33.13 -5.83 -29.16
CA ASN A 637 -33.82 -4.55 -28.96
C ASN A 637 -33.07 -3.52 -28.08
N SER A 638 -31.82 -3.80 -27.68
CA SER A 638 -31.05 -2.92 -26.77
C SER A 638 -29.96 -2.07 -27.46
N ALA A 639 -29.96 -2.05 -28.79
CA ALA A 639 -28.99 -1.29 -29.60
C ALA A 639 -29.16 0.25 -29.49
N ASP A 640 -30.38 0.73 -29.24
CA ASP A 640 -30.67 2.16 -29.05
C ASP A 640 -30.77 2.49 -27.55
N GLY A 641 -29.72 3.13 -27.01
CA GLY A 641 -29.63 3.58 -25.63
C GLY A 641 -30.53 4.78 -25.28
N THR A 642 -31.77 4.78 -25.75
CA THR A 642 -32.74 5.88 -25.67
C THR A 642 -34.18 5.44 -25.37
N SER A 643 -34.44 4.15 -25.09
CA SER A 643 -35.75 3.74 -24.55
C SER A 643 -35.90 4.19 -23.09
N PRO A 644 -36.90 5.01 -22.73
CA PRO A 644 -37.20 5.31 -21.34
C PRO A 644 -37.81 4.08 -20.67
N MET A 645 -37.22 3.65 -19.55
CA MET A 645 -37.82 2.63 -18.68
C MET A 645 -39.02 3.22 -17.91
N PRO A 646 -40.05 2.41 -17.60
CA PRO A 646 -41.22 2.82 -16.82
C PRO A 646 -40.92 3.03 -15.32
#